data_AF-A0A150S4X7-F1
#
_entry.id   AF-A0A150S4X7-F1
#
_cell.length_a   1.000
_cell.length_b   1.000
_cell.length_c   1.000
_cell.angle_alpha   90.00
_cell.angle_beta   90.00
_cell.angle_gamma   90.00
#
_symmetry.space_group_name_H-M   'P 1'
#
loop_
_entity.id
_entity.type
_entity.pdbx_description
1 polymer ?
#
loop_
_entity_poly.entity_id
_entity_poly.type
_entity_poly.pdbx_seq_one_letter_code
_entity_poly.pdbx_strand_id
1 'polypeptide(L)'
;MNGAAHARIPGRMRKDTDRSVPFDKAVASRGRRRWAALLLGVVGGCVPNNDGNGGSGGSGGSGGDTSASSSGDVGPGGSGGSGGDGGQGGDGGDGGQGGGGAVCTPGSQVACPYSGPPDTQGVGRCAAGLRTCNESGTGYGPCEGEVLPAPEDCSAADDEDCDGVADGDDHDCVCVPGTEVICYSGDVETAGVGACEPGWARCREDGSGFGPCVGEVLPAAETCLTPVDDDCDGQTNEEGAGCACVPGEDVPCYTGPAGTEGVGLCAAGTARCQPDGMQLGPCRGQVLPARETCLTPIDDDCDGQVNEGGEQCVCPPNQRVRCYSGPPGTADVGACTSGTALCDAQGTSMGPCEGEAFPQPETCATPVDDDCDGQVNEGGSDCASGITASWVKQLSGLSITAVAVDAFDNTVIAGSFTSPVDLGAGPLLPRTAGAEAFVAKLDPSGHVLFAITFEGDDHAARDIATDASGNIALLGTVLQLDHIEDEDLWYVELYNRVVKLDPSGGLLWSSHSIAIDDTENAVAMNAAGDVFVTGVTLPLGEVIPHGYVRKLDGATGAPTWRRWLGDEDDDDHSERLDDVATRENGEIVMVGSVHEVHFLPGPELAYRSCGDLITLSPAGEVLDRTCVGADTETWQLAIDASGNTVLGSAVPHGERRVSKLDGAAASLWSRRIAQVQEMRLGVDGGGNVVLAGSFTGTLGLGGDTLTSSGGEDMYLARLDPDGNVVFSQGYGDAGNQRLMHLAVSAGGSAVLAGTFAGTITLGESTLVAATAQDTFLAKVGF
;
A
#
# COMPACT_ATOMS: atom_id res chain seq x y z
N MET A 1 -30.79 -25.46 -79.70
CA MET A 1 -32.04 -26.24 -79.50
C MET A 1 -31.65 -27.70 -79.37
N ASN A 2 -32.34 -28.45 -78.49
CA ASN A 2 -32.19 -29.89 -78.23
C ASN A 2 -30.78 -30.31 -77.74
N GLY A 3 -30.56 -30.81 -76.52
CA GLY A 3 -31.49 -31.11 -75.43
C GLY A 3 -31.60 -32.61 -75.17
N ALA A 4 -30.74 -33.11 -74.29
CA ALA A 4 -30.82 -34.43 -73.68
C ALA A 4 -30.33 -34.30 -72.23
N ALA A 5 -31.05 -34.86 -71.26
CA ALA A 5 -30.73 -34.75 -69.85
C ALA A 5 -30.21 -36.09 -69.31
N HIS A 6 -29.13 -36.05 -68.54
CA HIS A 6 -28.69 -37.16 -67.70
C HIS A 6 -28.41 -36.66 -66.28
N ALA A 7 -29.12 -37.21 -65.31
CA ALA A 7 -28.83 -37.08 -63.89
C ALA A 7 -28.33 -38.43 -63.35
N ARG A 8 -27.30 -38.38 -62.48
CA ARG A 8 -26.67 -39.41 -61.61
C ARG A 8 -25.26 -38.88 -61.30
N ILE A 9 -24.60 -39.08 -60.14
CA ILE A 9 -24.94 -39.53 -58.77
C ILE A 9 -23.90 -38.82 -57.87
N PRO A 10 -24.22 -38.39 -56.63
CA PRO A 10 -23.19 -37.93 -55.69
C PRO A 10 -22.31 -39.11 -55.24
N GLY A 11 -20.99 -39.02 -55.47
CA GLY A 11 -20.03 -40.08 -55.17
C GLY A 11 -19.69 -40.19 -53.69
N ARG A 12 -20.56 -40.81 -52.89
CA ARG A 12 -20.28 -41.15 -51.49
C ARG A 12 -19.38 -42.37 -51.42
N MET A 13 -18.05 -42.19 -51.43
CA MET A 13 -17.11 -43.29 -51.21
C MET A 13 -17.10 -43.71 -49.74
N ARG A 14 -17.90 -44.73 -49.42
CA ARG A 14 -17.55 -45.69 -48.38
C ARG A 14 -16.77 -46.83 -49.02
N LYS A 15 -15.57 -47.08 -48.52
CA LYS A 15 -14.87 -48.36 -48.59
C LYS A 15 -14.67 -48.77 -47.13
N ASP A 16 -15.48 -49.70 -46.64
CA ASP A 16 -15.34 -50.24 -45.29
C ASP A 16 -14.35 -51.43 -45.36
N THR A 17 -13.13 -51.27 -44.82
CA THR A 17 -12.11 -52.34 -44.69
C THR A 17 -11.67 -52.52 -43.23
N ASP A 18 -12.63 -52.72 -42.32
CA ASP A 18 -12.28 -53.05 -40.93
C ASP A 18 -11.54 -54.40 -40.83
N ARG A 19 -10.31 -54.34 -40.32
CA ARG A 19 -9.62 -55.44 -39.65
C ARG A 19 -9.15 -55.01 -38.28
N SER A 20 -10.01 -55.16 -37.30
CA SER A 20 -9.57 -55.30 -35.91
C SER A 20 -8.81 -56.62 -35.75
N VAL A 21 -7.50 -56.56 -35.47
CA VAL A 21 -6.64 -57.75 -35.27
C VAL A 21 -6.52 -58.03 -33.77
N PRO A 22 -7.07 -59.13 -33.25
CA PRO A 22 -6.88 -59.51 -31.85
C PRO A 22 -5.42 -59.93 -31.61
N PHE A 23 -4.87 -59.54 -30.45
CA PHE A 23 -3.52 -59.92 -30.05
C PHE A 23 -3.46 -61.41 -29.70
N ASP A 24 -2.88 -62.24 -30.58
CA ASP A 24 -2.61 -63.66 -30.32
C ASP A 24 -1.17 -64.05 -30.68
N LYS A 25 -0.64 -65.08 -30.01
CA LYS A 25 0.81 -65.29 -29.87
C LYS A 25 1.46 -65.93 -31.12
N ALA A 26 2.11 -65.10 -31.94
CA ALA A 26 2.83 -65.53 -33.15
C ALA A 26 4.37 -65.43 -33.04
N VAL A 27 4.98 -66.00 -32.00
CA VAL A 27 6.44 -66.23 -32.00
C VAL A 27 6.76 -67.38 -32.95
N ALA A 28 7.12 -67.08 -34.20
CA ALA A 28 7.49 -68.04 -35.21
C ALA A 28 8.70 -67.56 -36.04
N SER A 29 9.85 -68.21 -35.83
CA SER A 29 11.13 -67.81 -36.43
C SER A 29 11.19 -68.02 -37.95
N ARG A 30 11.68 -67.00 -38.69
CA ARG A 30 12.07 -67.13 -40.11
C ARG A 30 13.09 -66.07 -40.58
N GLY A 31 14.36 -66.32 -40.28
CA GLY A 31 15.49 -66.01 -41.17
C GLY A 31 15.79 -64.55 -41.53
N ARG A 32 16.13 -63.69 -40.54
CA ARG A 32 16.85 -62.42 -40.82
C ARG A 32 18.16 -62.70 -41.57
N ARG A 33 18.36 -62.12 -42.76
CA ARG A 33 19.66 -62.09 -43.45
C ARG A 33 20.49 -60.93 -42.90
N ARG A 34 21.65 -61.24 -42.31
CA ARG A 34 22.51 -60.26 -41.63
C ARG A 34 23.28 -59.39 -42.63
N TRP A 35 23.32 -58.09 -42.37
CA TRP A 35 24.40 -57.19 -42.80
C TRP A 35 25.05 -56.61 -41.55
N ALA A 36 26.38 -56.65 -41.47
CA ALA A 36 27.15 -56.01 -40.41
C ALA A 36 27.80 -54.75 -40.99
N ALA A 37 27.38 -53.57 -40.53
CA ALA A 37 28.03 -52.32 -40.87
C ALA A 37 29.24 -52.10 -39.95
N LEU A 38 30.42 -51.90 -40.54
CA LEU A 38 31.65 -51.64 -39.79
C LEU A 38 31.79 -50.14 -39.55
N LEU A 39 31.85 -49.72 -38.28
CA LEU A 39 31.98 -48.30 -37.91
C LEU A 39 33.34 -47.73 -38.37
N LEU A 40 33.26 -46.65 -39.16
CA LEU A 40 34.34 -45.68 -39.37
C LEU A 40 33.86 -44.34 -38.80
N GLY A 41 34.52 -43.85 -37.75
CA GLY A 41 34.08 -42.67 -37.02
C GLY A 41 34.26 -41.36 -37.79
N VAL A 42 33.26 -40.49 -37.70
CA VAL A 42 33.34 -39.08 -38.14
C VAL A 42 32.99 -38.20 -36.95
N VAL A 43 34.01 -37.61 -36.32
CA VAL A 43 33.83 -36.60 -35.26
C VAL A 43 33.75 -35.22 -35.91
N GLY A 44 32.54 -34.70 -36.07
CA GLY A 44 32.26 -33.38 -36.65
C GLY A 44 32.37 -32.24 -35.64
N GLY A 45 33.57 -31.90 -35.19
CA GLY A 45 33.78 -30.72 -34.32
C GLY A 45 33.78 -29.42 -35.12
N CYS A 46 33.07 -28.39 -34.62
CA CYS A 46 33.14 -27.01 -35.13
C CYS A 46 33.65 -26.07 -34.02
N VAL A 47 34.64 -25.23 -34.37
CA VAL A 47 35.28 -24.26 -33.47
C VAL A 47 35.02 -22.84 -34.01
N PRO A 48 34.50 -21.90 -33.21
CA PRO A 48 34.46 -20.49 -33.59
C PRO A 48 35.87 -19.87 -33.58
N ASN A 49 36.22 -19.13 -34.62
CA ASN A 49 37.42 -18.29 -34.61
C ASN A 49 37.22 -17.05 -33.71
N ASN A 50 38.32 -16.52 -33.15
CA ASN A 50 38.30 -15.46 -32.15
C ASN A 50 39.38 -14.41 -32.46
N ASP A 51 38.97 -13.17 -32.74
CA ASP A 51 39.78 -11.95 -32.91
C ASP A 51 38.82 -10.73 -32.98
N GLY A 52 38.94 -9.63 -32.21
CA GLY A 52 39.78 -9.42 -31.02
C GLY A 52 39.77 -7.96 -30.50
N ASN A 53 39.95 -7.81 -29.16
CA ASN A 53 40.54 -6.67 -28.43
C ASN A 53 39.79 -5.31 -28.22
N GLY A 54 39.69 -4.88 -26.95
CA GLY A 54 39.59 -3.48 -26.48
C GLY A 54 38.30 -3.08 -25.73
N GLY A 55 38.31 -2.40 -24.57
CA GLY A 55 39.43 -2.11 -23.64
C GLY A 55 39.19 -1.00 -22.58
N SER A 56 39.23 -1.36 -21.29
CA SER A 56 39.58 -0.54 -20.09
C SER A 56 38.64 0.53 -19.48
N GLY A 57 38.63 0.60 -18.12
CA GLY A 57 38.15 1.73 -17.26
C GLY A 57 36.89 1.44 -16.41
N GLY A 58 36.76 1.83 -15.12
CA GLY A 58 37.76 2.45 -14.22
C GLY A 58 37.27 3.06 -12.87
N SER A 59 36.82 2.25 -11.90
CA SER A 59 36.88 2.42 -10.41
C SER A 59 36.66 3.77 -9.66
N GLY A 60 35.80 3.77 -8.62
CA GLY A 60 35.84 4.64 -7.40
C GLY A 60 34.60 5.54 -7.14
N GLY A 61 34.21 5.92 -5.90
CA GLY A 61 34.64 5.45 -4.56
C GLY A 61 34.24 6.35 -3.35
N SER A 62 33.51 5.79 -2.37
CA SER A 62 33.52 6.03 -0.89
C SER A 62 33.07 7.35 -0.19
N GLY A 63 32.14 7.22 0.78
CA GLY A 63 31.98 8.05 2.02
C GLY A 63 30.92 9.19 2.02
N GLY A 64 30.24 9.56 3.13
CA GLY A 64 30.12 8.96 4.48
C GLY A 64 29.45 9.89 5.55
N ASP A 65 28.70 9.30 6.51
CA ASP A 65 28.39 9.61 7.95
C ASP A 65 28.74 10.98 8.62
N THR A 66 28.10 11.52 9.70
CA THR A 66 26.87 11.24 10.52
C THR A 66 26.44 12.45 11.44
N SER A 67 25.18 12.41 11.92
CA SER A 67 24.48 13.00 13.12
C SER A 67 25.05 14.05 14.14
N ALA A 68 24.23 15.09 14.41
CA ALA A 68 23.58 15.51 15.70
C ALA A 68 24.28 16.24 16.92
N SER A 69 23.76 17.45 17.23
CA SER A 69 23.32 18.08 18.54
C SER A 69 24.15 18.14 19.86
N SER A 70 24.25 19.34 20.50
CA SER A 70 23.60 19.74 21.81
C SER A 70 24.32 20.78 22.74
N SER A 71 23.51 21.67 23.35
CA SER A 71 23.52 22.36 24.70
C SER A 71 24.74 23.05 25.39
N GLY A 72 24.47 24.18 26.11
CA GLY A 72 25.32 24.75 27.21
C GLY A 72 25.13 26.26 27.55
N ASP A 73 25.01 26.64 28.84
CA ASP A 73 24.64 27.99 29.36
C ASP A 73 25.80 28.88 29.92
N VAL A 74 25.53 30.17 30.22
CA VAL A 74 25.91 30.96 31.46
C VAL A 74 25.65 32.50 31.30
N GLY A 75 25.40 33.22 32.41
CA GLY A 75 24.99 34.65 32.45
C GLY A 75 26.00 35.72 32.98
N PRO A 76 25.59 36.79 33.72
CA PRO A 76 25.72 38.18 33.20
C PRO A 76 26.24 39.31 34.16
N GLY A 77 26.44 40.54 33.65
CA GLY A 77 26.42 41.81 34.45
C GLY A 77 27.28 43.01 33.96
N GLY A 78 26.81 44.28 34.15
CA GLY A 78 27.63 45.53 34.04
C GLY A 78 26.91 46.80 33.49
N SER A 79 27.01 47.97 34.15
CA SER A 79 26.18 49.21 33.97
C SER A 79 26.96 50.54 33.77
N GLY A 80 26.32 51.74 33.72
CA GLY A 80 27.03 53.05 33.80
C GLY A 80 26.26 54.42 33.81
N GLY A 81 26.59 55.29 34.81
CA GLY A 81 26.62 56.81 34.90
C GLY A 81 25.33 57.67 35.10
N SER A 82 25.24 58.83 35.83
CA SER A 82 26.03 59.68 36.83
C SER A 82 25.18 60.94 37.28
N GLY A 83 25.38 61.84 38.30
CA GLY A 83 26.21 61.99 39.54
C GLY A 83 26.54 63.47 40.03
N GLY A 84 26.23 63.91 41.30
CA GLY A 84 26.69 65.18 42.01
C GLY A 84 25.60 66.10 42.68
N ASP A 85 25.80 67.16 43.53
CA ASP A 85 26.86 67.66 44.48
C ASP A 85 26.43 68.94 45.34
N GLY A 86 27.07 69.27 46.51
CA GLY A 86 27.07 70.58 47.31
C GLY A 86 25.96 70.93 48.37
N GLY A 87 26.05 71.86 49.37
CA GLY A 87 27.18 72.49 50.15
C GLY A 87 26.99 73.85 50.96
N GLN A 88 27.04 73.88 52.33
CA GLN A 88 27.30 75.02 53.33
C GLN A 88 26.16 76.07 53.66
N GLY A 89 26.11 76.95 54.71
CA GLY A 89 26.84 77.27 56.00
C GLY A 89 27.11 78.81 56.27
N GLY A 90 27.10 79.51 57.44
CA GLY A 90 26.74 79.32 58.90
C GLY A 90 27.04 80.55 59.88
N ASP A 91 26.52 80.55 61.14
CA ASP A 91 26.89 81.19 62.47
C ASP A 91 26.91 82.74 62.87
N GLY A 92 26.34 83.17 64.06
CA GLY A 92 26.82 84.28 64.99
C GLY A 92 25.90 85.44 65.59
N GLY A 93 26.11 85.93 66.86
CA GLY A 93 25.58 87.24 67.45
C GLY A 93 25.46 87.42 69.03
N ASP A 94 25.46 88.66 69.65
CA ASP A 94 25.14 88.95 71.13
C ASP A 94 25.02 90.47 71.64
N GLY A 95 24.04 90.86 72.51
CA GLY A 95 24.06 92.02 73.51
C GLY A 95 23.08 93.29 73.49
N GLY A 96 22.71 93.93 74.66
CA GLY A 96 21.99 95.28 74.77
C GLY A 96 21.41 95.81 76.17
N GLN A 97 21.11 97.14 76.37
CA GLN A 97 20.44 97.91 77.53
C GLN A 97 19.98 99.37 77.11
N GLY A 98 19.26 100.33 77.79
CA GLY A 98 18.53 100.64 79.10
C GLY A 98 18.83 102.11 79.65
N GLY A 99 18.05 103.03 80.30
CA GLY A 99 16.69 103.39 80.88
C GLY A 99 16.69 104.90 81.40
N GLY A 100 15.73 105.71 81.98
CA GLY A 100 14.34 105.72 82.60
C GLY A 100 13.76 107.18 82.90
N GLY A 101 12.72 107.44 83.75
CA GLY A 101 11.89 108.74 83.80
C GLY A 101 11.40 109.44 85.14
N ALA A 102 10.37 110.36 85.15
CA ALA A 102 10.08 111.42 86.21
C ALA A 102 8.59 111.86 86.62
N VAL A 103 8.33 113.12 87.11
CA VAL A 103 7.22 113.56 88.09
C VAL A 103 6.29 114.81 87.75
N CYS A 104 5.76 115.66 88.71
CA CYS A 104 4.42 116.38 88.64
C CYS A 104 4.19 117.86 89.08
N THR A 105 2.92 118.36 89.04
CA THR A 105 2.34 119.66 89.53
C THR A 105 0.91 119.48 90.09
N PRO A 106 0.48 120.05 91.24
CA PRO A 106 -0.76 119.67 91.94
C PRO A 106 -2.04 119.63 91.11
N GLY A 107 -2.87 118.60 91.30
CA GLY A 107 -4.18 118.45 90.68
C GLY A 107 -4.18 118.17 89.17
N SER A 108 -3.05 118.34 88.46
CA SER A 108 -2.96 117.98 87.05
C SER A 108 -2.98 116.46 86.87
N GLN A 109 -3.69 115.98 85.85
CA GLN A 109 -3.60 114.61 85.37
C GLN A 109 -2.56 114.51 84.27
N VAL A 110 -1.82 113.40 84.25
CA VAL A 110 -1.00 112.96 83.12
C VAL A 110 -1.20 111.47 82.89
N ALA A 111 -0.88 111.01 81.68
CA ALA A 111 -0.70 109.59 81.43
C ALA A 111 0.40 109.02 82.34
N CYS A 112 0.15 107.82 82.85
CA CYS A 112 1.19 107.00 83.45
C CYS A 112 2.24 106.62 82.39
N PRO A 113 3.47 106.24 82.79
CA PRO A 113 4.24 105.30 81.98
C PRO A 113 3.38 104.05 81.80
N TYR A 114 3.15 103.64 80.56
CA TYR A 114 2.44 102.40 80.26
C TYR A 114 3.21 101.21 80.83
N SER A 115 2.52 100.24 81.43
CA SER A 115 3.16 99.05 82.02
C SER A 115 3.21 97.83 81.10
N GLY A 116 2.54 97.89 79.93
CA GLY A 116 2.63 96.89 78.86
C GLY A 116 3.81 97.12 77.90
N PRO A 117 3.90 96.34 76.81
CA PRO A 117 4.88 96.53 75.75
C PRO A 117 4.78 97.94 75.14
N PRO A 118 5.89 98.63 74.81
CA PRO A 118 5.84 100.01 74.31
C PRO A 118 5.03 100.18 73.02
N ASP A 119 5.07 99.17 72.16
CA ASP A 119 4.53 99.24 70.81
C ASP A 119 3.01 98.98 70.75
N THR A 120 2.41 98.40 71.81
CA THR A 120 0.95 98.21 71.91
C THR A 120 0.21 99.40 72.54
N GLN A 121 0.93 100.45 72.97
CA GLN A 121 0.32 101.59 73.67
C GLN A 121 -0.52 102.47 72.73
N GLY A 122 -1.84 102.35 72.79
CA GLY A 122 -2.77 103.06 71.89
C GLY A 122 -3.09 102.29 70.61
N VAL A 123 -2.73 101.01 70.56
CA VAL A 123 -3.17 100.02 69.59
C VAL A 123 -4.35 99.25 70.21
N GLY A 124 -5.30 98.79 69.40
CA GLY A 124 -6.53 98.16 69.86
C GLY A 124 -7.25 98.90 70.98
N ARG A 125 -7.55 98.17 72.05
CA ARG A 125 -8.13 98.70 73.30
C ARG A 125 -7.08 99.14 74.32
N CYS A 126 -5.80 98.91 74.08
CA CYS A 126 -4.73 99.18 75.03
C CYS A 126 -4.47 100.68 75.24
N ALA A 127 -4.50 101.10 76.50
CA ALA A 127 -4.36 102.49 76.88
C ALA A 127 -3.62 102.64 78.21
N ALA A 128 -2.67 103.58 78.25
CA ALA A 128 -2.04 103.99 79.50
C ALA A 128 -3.05 104.72 80.39
N GLY A 129 -3.16 104.27 81.65
CA GLY A 129 -4.03 104.88 82.63
C GLY A 129 -3.62 106.32 82.96
N LEU A 130 -4.49 107.01 83.69
CA LEU A 130 -4.24 108.38 84.17
C LEU A 130 -3.83 108.36 85.64
N ARG A 131 -2.92 109.27 86.01
CA ARG A 131 -2.54 109.52 87.40
C ARG A 131 -2.63 111.02 87.72
N THR A 132 -3.28 111.33 88.84
CA THR A 132 -3.51 112.72 89.29
C THR A 132 -2.41 113.13 90.27
N CYS A 133 -1.81 114.32 90.10
CA CYS A 133 -0.78 114.81 91.02
C CYS A 133 -1.41 115.21 92.37
N ASN A 134 -0.79 114.77 93.46
CA ASN A 134 -1.29 115.03 94.80
C ASN A 134 -1.32 116.54 95.12
N GLU A 135 -2.15 116.95 96.07
CA GLU A 135 -2.32 118.38 96.42
C GLU A 135 -1.03 119.06 96.90
N SER A 136 -0.05 118.28 97.38
CA SER A 136 1.26 118.80 97.81
C SER A 136 2.28 118.97 96.67
N GLY A 137 1.98 118.52 95.45
CA GLY A 137 2.88 118.64 94.29
C GLY A 137 4.11 117.74 94.36
N THR A 138 4.14 116.77 95.28
CA THR A 138 5.32 115.93 95.56
C THR A 138 5.35 114.64 94.75
N GLY A 139 4.22 114.21 94.18
CA GLY A 139 4.12 112.99 93.41
C GLY A 139 2.72 112.79 92.82
N TYR A 140 2.65 111.95 91.79
CA TYR A 140 1.36 111.44 91.29
C TYR A 140 0.82 110.35 92.23
N GLY A 141 -0.51 110.22 92.27
CA GLY A 141 -1.19 109.08 92.88
C GLY A 141 -0.97 107.77 92.09
N PRO A 142 -1.70 106.69 92.44
CA PRO A 142 -1.70 105.47 91.65
C PRO A 142 -2.17 105.73 90.21
N CYS A 143 -1.88 104.79 89.32
CA CYS A 143 -2.44 104.76 87.98
C CYS A 143 -3.83 104.11 88.02
N GLU A 144 -4.82 104.71 87.36
CA GLU A 144 -6.17 104.17 87.25
C GLU A 144 -6.63 104.19 85.79
N GLY A 145 -7.34 103.15 85.35
CA GLY A 145 -7.85 103.02 83.98
C GLY A 145 -6.80 102.61 82.93
N GLU A 146 -5.75 101.87 83.33
CA GLU A 146 -4.82 101.24 82.37
C GLU A 146 -5.43 99.94 81.81
N VAL A 147 -5.29 99.74 80.49
CA VAL A 147 -5.67 98.52 79.77
C VAL A 147 -4.42 97.96 79.12
N LEU A 148 -4.05 96.73 79.47
CA LEU A 148 -2.87 96.00 78.99
C LEU A 148 -3.29 94.88 78.03
N PRO A 149 -2.37 94.35 77.20
CA PRO A 149 -2.64 93.18 76.37
C PRO A 149 -3.19 92.02 77.18
N ALA A 150 -4.28 91.43 76.70
CA ALA A 150 -4.80 90.15 77.13
C ALA A 150 -4.81 89.18 75.94
N PRO A 151 -4.66 87.86 76.14
CA PRO A 151 -4.86 86.90 75.06
C PRO A 151 -6.27 87.05 74.46
N GLU A 152 -6.39 86.89 73.14
CA GLU A 152 -7.66 87.04 72.41
C GLU A 152 -8.80 86.17 72.97
N ASP A 153 -10.02 86.69 72.86
CA ASP A 153 -11.27 85.93 72.98
C ASP A 153 -11.86 85.81 71.58
N CYS A 154 -11.71 84.64 70.93
CA CYS A 154 -12.20 84.35 69.56
C CYS A 154 -13.74 84.48 69.38
N SER A 155 -14.46 85.11 70.31
CA SER A 155 -15.90 85.42 70.26
C SER A 155 -16.24 86.92 70.29
N ALA A 156 -15.26 87.82 70.44
CA ALA A 156 -15.47 89.26 70.53
C ALA A 156 -14.54 90.04 69.57
N ALA A 157 -15.13 90.67 68.55
CA ALA A 157 -14.42 91.29 67.42
C ALA A 157 -13.73 92.63 67.74
N ASP A 158 -12.73 92.58 68.63
CA ASP A 158 -12.02 93.73 69.17
C ASP A 158 -10.56 93.38 69.47
N ASP A 159 -9.65 94.24 69.01
CA ASP A 159 -8.18 94.14 69.20
C ASP A 159 -7.81 94.24 70.71
N GLU A 160 -7.67 93.06 71.33
CA GLU A 160 -7.63 92.79 72.78
C GLU A 160 -6.19 92.53 73.30
N ASP A 161 -5.33 91.97 72.44
CA ASP A 161 -3.89 91.78 72.67
C ASP A 161 -3.04 92.97 72.18
N CYS A 162 -3.64 93.83 71.34
CA CYS A 162 -3.13 95.13 70.92
C CYS A 162 -1.93 95.07 69.97
N ASP A 163 -1.82 94.04 69.12
CA ASP A 163 -0.85 93.98 68.02
C ASP A 163 -1.17 94.93 66.84
N GLY A 164 -2.46 95.23 66.63
CA GLY A 164 -2.97 96.12 65.57
C GLY A 164 -3.85 95.46 64.50
N VAL A 165 -4.12 94.17 64.63
CA VAL A 165 -5.15 93.43 63.89
C VAL A 165 -6.42 93.32 64.76
N ALA A 166 -7.58 93.36 64.12
CA ALA A 166 -8.85 93.02 64.79
C ALA A 166 -9.44 91.80 64.06
N ASP A 167 -9.65 90.72 64.82
CA ASP A 167 -10.19 89.39 64.46
C ASP A 167 -10.22 89.01 62.97
N GLY A 168 -9.38 88.04 62.58
CA GLY A 168 -9.66 87.19 61.41
C GLY A 168 -8.48 86.65 60.61
N ASP A 169 -7.27 87.13 60.83
CA ASP A 169 -6.08 86.77 60.04
C ASP A 169 -4.84 86.32 60.86
N ASP A 170 -4.88 86.31 62.21
CA ASP A 170 -3.79 85.75 63.04
C ASP A 170 -3.99 84.26 63.43
N HIS A 171 -2.93 83.62 63.95
CA HIS A 171 -2.69 82.18 63.81
C HIS A 171 -3.24 81.26 64.92
N ASP A 172 -3.71 81.78 66.06
CA ASP A 172 -4.06 80.94 67.23
C ASP A 172 -5.54 80.46 67.29
N CYS A 173 -6.49 81.13 66.62
CA CYS A 173 -7.91 80.69 66.56
C CYS A 173 -8.15 79.70 65.39
N VAL A 174 -7.85 78.41 65.58
CA VAL A 174 -7.87 77.37 64.51
C VAL A 174 -9.27 77.03 63.97
N CYS A 175 -10.32 77.07 64.79
CA CYS A 175 -11.69 76.81 64.34
C CYS A 175 -12.74 77.53 65.20
N VAL A 176 -13.93 77.77 64.63
CA VAL A 176 -15.06 78.38 65.36
C VAL A 176 -15.63 77.36 66.37
N PRO A 177 -15.66 77.69 67.68
CA PRO A 177 -16.13 76.80 68.75
C PRO A 177 -17.45 76.07 68.45
N GLY A 178 -17.47 74.76 68.70
CA GLY A 178 -18.67 73.93 68.52
C GLY A 178 -19.01 73.52 67.09
N THR A 179 -18.25 73.99 66.07
CA THR A 179 -18.36 73.52 64.67
C THR A 179 -18.01 72.04 64.57
N GLU A 180 -18.68 71.28 63.70
CA GLU A 180 -18.40 69.85 63.45
C GLU A 180 -17.88 69.64 62.02
N VAL A 181 -16.88 68.77 61.89
CA VAL A 181 -16.31 68.34 60.60
C VAL A 181 -16.17 66.82 60.54
N ILE A 182 -16.18 66.26 59.33
CA ILE A 182 -15.84 64.85 59.10
C ILE A 182 -14.34 64.65 59.37
N CYS A 183 -13.98 63.55 59.99
CA CYS A 183 -12.62 63.18 60.34
C CYS A 183 -12.38 61.68 60.15
N TYR A 184 -11.11 61.32 60.07
CA TYR A 184 -10.65 59.94 60.09
C TYR A 184 -9.19 59.94 60.58
N SER A 185 -8.83 59.02 61.48
CA SER A 185 -7.47 58.91 62.04
C SER A 185 -6.67 57.70 61.54
N GLY A 186 -7.28 56.86 60.71
CA GLY A 186 -6.59 55.83 59.91
C GLY A 186 -5.95 56.40 58.64
N ASP A 187 -5.51 55.54 57.73
CA ASP A 187 -4.96 56.00 56.45
C ASP A 187 -6.06 56.55 55.54
N VAL A 188 -5.77 57.62 54.80
CA VAL A 188 -6.77 58.31 53.97
C VAL A 188 -7.32 57.43 52.85
N GLU A 189 -6.59 56.39 52.44
CA GLU A 189 -7.02 55.44 51.41
C GLU A 189 -8.00 54.37 51.93
N THR A 190 -8.04 54.09 53.25
CA THR A 190 -9.01 53.15 53.88
C THR A 190 -10.32 53.82 54.29
N ALA A 191 -10.43 55.15 54.17
CA ALA A 191 -11.56 55.93 54.68
C ALA A 191 -12.84 55.74 53.84
N GLY A 192 -13.80 54.98 54.34
CA GLY A 192 -15.02 54.60 53.62
C GLY A 192 -14.89 53.33 52.79
N VAL A 193 -13.84 52.54 53.03
CA VAL A 193 -13.62 51.19 52.47
C VAL A 193 -13.99 50.15 53.53
N GLY A 194 -14.52 49.00 53.12
CA GLY A 194 -14.91 47.92 54.01
C GLY A 194 -15.81 48.31 55.17
N ALA A 195 -15.39 47.96 56.39
CA ALA A 195 -16.04 48.33 57.65
C ALA A 195 -15.68 49.76 58.13
N CYS A 196 -14.72 50.43 57.51
CA CYS A 196 -14.13 51.67 58.01
C CYS A 196 -14.93 52.92 57.66
N GLU A 197 -15.82 53.37 58.54
CA GLU A 197 -16.55 54.64 58.38
C GLU A 197 -15.79 55.85 58.98
N PRO A 198 -15.73 57.00 58.28
CA PRO A 198 -15.28 58.27 58.84
C PRO A 198 -16.17 58.78 59.98
N GLY A 199 -15.54 59.26 61.06
CA GLY A 199 -16.23 59.85 62.21
C GLY A 199 -16.47 61.35 62.07
N TRP A 200 -16.89 61.98 63.16
CA TRP A 200 -17.05 63.43 63.28
C TRP A 200 -16.24 63.98 64.45
N ALA A 201 -15.60 65.13 64.26
CA ALA A 201 -14.87 65.84 65.30
C ALA A 201 -15.48 67.24 65.48
N ARG A 202 -15.66 67.63 66.75
CA ARG A 202 -16.20 68.94 67.13
C ARG A 202 -15.07 69.87 67.58
N CYS A 203 -15.09 71.10 67.10
CA CYS A 203 -14.19 72.18 67.53
C CYS A 203 -14.38 72.44 69.02
N ARG A 204 -13.30 72.52 69.79
CA ARG A 204 -13.34 72.74 71.24
C ARG A 204 -13.94 74.12 71.57
N GLU A 205 -14.44 74.27 72.79
CA GLU A 205 -15.08 75.53 73.24
C GLU A 205 -14.08 76.71 73.33
N ASP A 206 -12.78 76.42 73.31
CA ASP A 206 -11.66 77.38 73.33
C ASP A 206 -11.07 77.69 71.94
N GLY A 207 -11.67 77.20 70.85
CA GLY A 207 -11.22 77.47 69.46
C GLY A 207 -9.91 76.78 69.05
N SER A 208 -9.23 76.08 69.97
CA SER A 208 -7.89 75.48 69.84
C SER A 208 -7.76 74.29 68.85
N GLY A 209 -8.74 74.11 67.97
CA GLY A 209 -8.84 72.99 67.04
C GLY A 209 -9.89 71.94 67.43
N PHE A 210 -9.96 70.89 66.63
CA PHE A 210 -10.95 69.84 66.75
C PHE A 210 -10.60 68.80 67.83
N GLY A 211 -11.64 68.27 68.49
CA GLY A 211 -11.53 67.15 69.43
C GLY A 211 -11.12 65.83 68.76
N PRO A 212 -11.02 64.73 69.52
CA PRO A 212 -10.82 63.40 68.95
C PRO A 212 -11.98 63.06 68.00
N CYS A 213 -11.71 62.24 66.98
CA CYS A 213 -12.73 61.79 66.05
C CYS A 213 -13.69 60.81 66.75
N VAL A 214 -14.99 61.07 66.67
CA VAL A 214 -16.03 60.29 67.36
C VAL A 214 -16.83 59.50 66.34
N GLY A 215 -16.96 58.20 66.59
CA GLY A 215 -17.72 57.29 65.74
C GLY A 215 -16.99 56.79 64.50
N GLU A 216 -15.68 57.04 64.37
CA GLU A 216 -14.87 56.40 63.33
C GLU A 216 -14.70 54.89 63.59
N VAL A 217 -14.57 54.12 62.52
CA VAL A 217 -14.15 52.71 62.54
C VAL A 217 -12.82 52.61 61.81
N LEU A 218 -11.81 52.06 62.49
CA LEU A 218 -10.42 51.98 62.00
C LEU A 218 -10.07 50.53 61.61
N PRO A 219 -9.09 50.33 60.71
CA PRO A 219 -8.64 49.01 60.28
C PRO A 219 -8.33 48.05 61.43
N ALA A 220 -8.87 46.83 61.35
CA ALA A 220 -8.67 45.76 62.32
C ALA A 220 -8.41 44.42 61.62
N ALA A 221 -7.44 43.64 62.10
CA ALA A 221 -7.04 42.39 61.44
C ALA A 221 -8.22 41.41 61.30
N GLU A 222 -8.36 40.86 60.09
CA GLU A 222 -9.53 40.11 59.61
C GLU A 222 -9.83 38.81 60.38
N THR A 223 -11.09 38.32 60.25
CA THR A 223 -11.47 37.01 60.77
C THR A 223 -12.35 36.20 59.80
N CYS A 224 -12.03 34.91 59.59
CA CYS A 224 -12.79 33.97 58.75
C CYS A 224 -14.27 33.74 59.14
N LEU A 225 -14.83 34.51 60.07
CA LEU A 225 -16.17 34.34 60.63
C LEU A 225 -17.23 35.21 59.92
N THR A 226 -16.81 36.22 59.16
CA THR A 226 -17.69 37.22 58.54
C THR A 226 -17.20 37.65 57.16
N PRO A 227 -18.08 37.75 56.14
CA PRO A 227 -17.75 38.31 54.83
C PRO A 227 -17.76 39.84 54.90
N VAL A 228 -16.82 40.38 55.66
CA VAL A 228 -16.60 41.81 55.91
C VAL A 228 -15.11 42.09 55.69
N ASP A 229 -14.83 43.24 55.09
CA ASP A 229 -13.51 43.82 54.88
C ASP A 229 -13.17 44.59 56.18
N ASP A 230 -12.45 43.94 57.10
CA ASP A 230 -12.24 44.40 58.48
C ASP A 230 -11.01 45.34 58.61
N ASP A 231 -9.97 45.17 57.76
CA ASP A 231 -8.79 46.05 57.69
C ASP A 231 -8.81 47.05 56.52
N CYS A 232 -9.88 47.03 55.71
CA CYS A 232 -10.29 48.12 54.84
C CYS A 232 -9.33 48.39 53.66
N ASP A 233 -8.67 47.33 53.16
CA ASP A 233 -7.81 47.38 51.96
C ASP A 233 -8.61 47.27 50.65
N GLY A 234 -9.90 46.87 50.73
CA GLY A 234 -10.82 46.69 49.61
C GLY A 234 -11.04 45.25 49.17
N GLN A 235 -10.44 44.27 49.87
CA GLN A 235 -10.61 42.83 49.69
C GLN A 235 -11.35 42.22 50.90
N THR A 236 -11.59 40.90 50.93
CA THR A 236 -12.29 40.27 52.06
C THR A 236 -11.72 38.89 52.39
N ASN A 237 -11.21 38.74 53.61
CA ASN A 237 -10.66 37.52 54.22
C ASN A 237 -9.39 36.99 53.53
N GLU A 238 -8.44 37.88 53.18
CA GLU A 238 -7.25 37.56 52.38
C GLU A 238 -5.90 37.64 53.16
N GLU A 239 -5.76 38.45 54.22
CA GLU A 239 -4.49 38.58 54.97
C GLU A 239 -4.42 37.70 56.23
N GLY A 240 -3.51 36.71 56.22
CA GLY A 240 -2.94 36.10 57.43
C GLY A 240 -3.72 34.97 58.12
N ALA A 241 -5.03 34.80 57.89
CA ALA A 241 -5.83 33.78 58.57
C ALA A 241 -5.97 32.44 57.79
N GLY A 242 -5.67 32.41 56.50
CA GLY A 242 -5.75 31.20 55.67
C GLY A 242 -7.17 30.66 55.46
N CYS A 243 -8.15 31.57 55.39
CA CYS A 243 -9.56 31.25 55.17
C CYS A 243 -9.74 30.57 53.80
N ALA A 244 -10.45 29.45 53.75
CA ALA A 244 -10.70 28.71 52.52
C ALA A 244 -12.19 28.73 52.09
N CYS A 245 -13.09 29.06 53.02
CA CYS A 245 -14.54 29.07 52.83
C CYS A 245 -15.25 29.68 54.06
N VAL A 246 -16.53 30.05 53.94
CA VAL A 246 -17.31 30.57 55.08
C VAL A 246 -17.69 29.40 56.02
N PRO A 247 -17.46 29.49 57.35
CA PRO A 247 -17.67 28.39 58.30
C PRO A 247 -19.04 27.73 58.22
N GLY A 248 -19.06 26.43 57.89
CA GLY A 248 -20.28 25.65 57.75
C GLY A 248 -21.13 25.94 56.50
N GLU A 249 -20.65 26.74 55.55
CA GLU A 249 -21.24 26.83 54.20
C GLU A 249 -21.05 25.51 53.43
N ASP A 250 -22.01 25.17 52.57
CA ASP A 250 -21.95 24.02 51.66
C ASP A 250 -21.56 24.52 50.27
N VAL A 251 -20.25 24.51 49.96
CA VAL A 251 -19.70 25.04 48.71
C VAL A 251 -19.59 23.96 47.62
N PRO A 252 -19.75 24.31 46.33
CA PRO A 252 -19.48 23.38 45.23
C PRO A 252 -17.99 22.99 45.23
N CYS A 253 -17.71 21.74 44.86
CA CYS A 253 -16.36 21.22 44.83
C CYS A 253 -16.19 20.17 43.74
N TYR A 254 -14.99 20.11 43.18
CA TYR A 254 -14.61 19.08 42.24
C TYR A 254 -13.11 18.81 42.39
N THR A 255 -12.73 17.56 42.60
CA THR A 255 -11.32 17.14 42.75
C THR A 255 -10.80 16.34 41.56
N GLY A 256 -11.41 16.52 40.39
CA GLY A 256 -10.94 15.95 39.13
C GLY A 256 -9.98 16.91 38.39
N PRO A 257 -9.49 16.51 37.20
CA PRO A 257 -8.71 17.38 36.33
C PRO A 257 -9.48 18.65 35.93
N ALA A 258 -8.75 19.74 35.69
CA ALA A 258 -9.37 20.97 35.19
C ALA A 258 -9.93 20.77 33.78
N GLY A 259 -11.21 21.09 33.59
CA GLY A 259 -11.94 20.93 32.32
C GLY A 259 -12.96 19.79 32.30
N THR A 260 -12.89 18.82 33.22
CA THR A 260 -13.81 17.67 33.24
C THR A 260 -15.04 17.86 34.14
N GLU A 261 -15.22 19.03 34.74
CA GLU A 261 -16.35 19.35 35.64
C GLU A 261 -17.61 19.73 34.84
N GLY A 262 -18.72 19.01 35.04
CA GLY A 262 -19.97 19.21 34.30
C GLY A 262 -19.96 18.58 32.90
N VAL A 263 -18.96 17.75 32.61
CA VAL A 263 -18.75 17.03 31.36
C VAL A 263 -19.05 15.54 31.58
N GLY A 264 -19.64 14.86 30.60
CA GLY A 264 -20.10 13.49 30.73
C GLY A 264 -21.01 13.24 31.94
N LEU A 265 -20.70 12.19 32.74
CA LEU A 265 -21.33 12.01 34.05
C LEU A 265 -20.65 12.77 35.21
N CYS A 266 -19.53 13.46 34.96
CA CYS A 266 -18.78 14.14 36.01
C CYS A 266 -19.51 15.35 36.55
N ALA A 267 -19.97 15.22 37.79
CA ALA A 267 -20.66 16.27 38.52
C ALA A 267 -19.78 16.82 39.65
N ALA A 268 -19.85 18.14 39.84
CA ALA A 268 -19.44 18.79 41.07
C ALA A 268 -20.17 18.15 42.27
N GLY A 269 -19.42 17.89 43.33
CA GLY A 269 -19.97 17.54 44.63
C GLY A 269 -20.25 18.78 45.47
N THR A 270 -20.55 18.53 46.73
CA THR A 270 -20.66 19.57 47.76
C THR A 270 -19.69 19.24 48.89
N ALA A 271 -18.87 20.22 49.26
CA ALA A 271 -17.94 20.14 50.37
C ALA A 271 -18.40 21.14 51.42
N ARG A 272 -18.67 20.65 52.63
CA ARG A 272 -19.03 21.55 53.72
C ARG A 272 -17.78 22.15 54.33
N CYS A 273 -17.73 23.47 54.42
CA CYS A 273 -16.66 24.18 55.10
C CYS A 273 -16.58 23.76 56.57
N GLN A 274 -15.37 23.59 57.10
CA GLN A 274 -15.18 23.24 58.50
C GLN A 274 -15.53 24.44 59.42
N PRO A 275 -15.89 24.21 60.70
CA PRO A 275 -16.42 25.27 61.58
C PRO A 275 -15.42 26.37 61.96
N ASP A 276 -14.18 26.29 61.50
CA ASP A 276 -13.09 27.25 61.67
C ASP A 276 -12.84 28.11 60.40
N GLY A 277 -13.48 27.80 59.27
CA GLY A 277 -13.31 28.51 58.00
C GLY A 277 -12.00 28.20 57.24
N MET A 278 -11.10 27.42 57.84
CA MET A 278 -9.73 27.25 57.34
C MET A 278 -9.60 26.14 56.28
N GLN A 279 -10.53 25.19 56.23
CA GLN A 279 -10.47 24.07 55.28
C GLN A 279 -11.88 23.60 54.85
N LEU A 280 -12.02 23.25 53.57
CA LEU A 280 -13.17 22.49 53.08
C LEU A 280 -13.15 21.08 53.68
N GLY A 281 -14.32 20.50 53.94
CA GLY A 281 -14.47 19.07 54.18
C GLY A 281 -14.29 18.22 52.91
N PRO A 282 -14.23 16.88 53.02
CA PRO A 282 -14.11 16.02 51.85
C PRO A 282 -15.32 16.19 50.92
N CYS A 283 -15.06 16.40 49.63
CA CYS A 283 -16.07 16.62 48.61
C CYS A 283 -17.01 15.41 48.48
N ARG A 284 -18.32 15.59 48.74
CA ARG A 284 -19.33 14.51 48.75
C ARG A 284 -20.27 14.64 47.57
N GLY A 285 -20.60 13.51 46.96
CA GLY A 285 -21.50 13.47 45.80
C GLY A 285 -20.85 13.88 44.47
N GLN A 286 -19.57 14.26 44.47
CA GLN A 286 -18.83 14.44 43.23
C GLN A 286 -18.72 13.11 42.47
N VAL A 287 -18.73 13.20 41.15
CA VAL A 287 -18.42 12.09 40.25
C VAL A 287 -17.16 12.47 39.49
N LEU A 288 -16.08 11.73 39.72
CA LEU A 288 -14.76 11.96 39.13
C LEU A 288 -14.59 11.09 37.88
N PRO A 289 -13.67 11.46 36.96
CA PRO A 289 -13.36 10.66 35.79
C PRO A 289 -13.07 9.20 36.15
N ALA A 290 -13.86 8.31 35.57
CA ALA A 290 -13.65 6.86 35.62
C ALA A 290 -13.06 6.40 34.29
N ARG A 291 -12.38 5.25 34.26
CA ARG A 291 -11.88 4.71 32.99
C ARG A 291 -13.05 4.22 32.15
N GLU A 292 -13.14 4.69 30.90
CA GLU A 292 -14.33 4.51 30.07
C GLU A 292 -14.75 3.04 29.84
N THR A 293 -16.06 2.84 29.82
CA THR A 293 -16.71 1.55 29.57
C THR A 293 -17.58 1.58 28.32
N CYS A 294 -17.16 0.87 27.26
CA CYS A 294 -17.88 0.85 25.97
C CYS A 294 -19.33 0.29 26.04
N LEU A 295 -19.79 -0.16 27.22
CA LEU A 295 -21.09 -0.78 27.45
C LEU A 295 -22.22 0.23 27.68
N THR A 296 -21.93 1.52 27.87
CA THR A 296 -22.97 2.55 28.05
C THR A 296 -22.71 3.80 27.20
N PRO A 297 -23.75 4.48 26.69
CA PRO A 297 -23.62 5.72 25.93
C PRO A 297 -23.48 6.91 26.89
N ILE A 298 -22.45 6.87 27.73
CA ILE A 298 -22.12 7.85 28.76
C ILE A 298 -20.62 8.11 28.64
N ASP A 299 -20.25 9.38 28.61
CA ASP A 299 -18.88 9.90 28.70
C ASP A 299 -18.41 9.68 30.15
N ASP A 300 -17.50 8.70 30.33
CA ASP A 300 -17.09 8.12 31.62
C ASP A 300 -15.82 8.77 32.22
N ASP A 301 -14.85 9.18 31.39
CA ASP A 301 -13.65 9.95 31.78
C ASP A 301 -13.81 11.46 31.59
N CYS A 302 -14.95 11.91 31.09
CA CYS A 302 -15.42 13.30 31.14
C CYS A 302 -14.58 14.26 30.29
N ASP A 303 -14.11 13.79 29.12
CA ASP A 303 -13.30 14.57 28.17
C ASP A 303 -14.15 15.45 27.23
N GLY A 304 -15.46 15.17 27.12
CA GLY A 304 -16.42 15.85 26.25
C GLY A 304 -16.99 14.98 25.14
N GLN A 305 -16.55 13.74 25.02
CA GLN A 305 -16.88 12.81 23.94
C GLN A 305 -17.35 11.47 24.53
N VAL A 306 -18.00 10.62 23.72
CA VAL A 306 -18.68 9.40 24.20
C VAL A 306 -18.19 8.18 23.42
N ASN A 307 -17.53 7.25 24.11
CA ASN A 307 -16.94 6.01 23.59
C ASN A 307 -15.76 6.30 22.64
N GLU A 308 -14.70 6.89 23.19
CA GLU A 308 -13.56 7.47 22.48
C GLU A 308 -12.56 6.45 21.93
N GLY A 309 -12.05 6.78 20.74
CA GLY A 309 -11.08 5.97 19.98
C GLY A 309 -9.64 6.06 20.48
N GLY A 310 -9.42 5.75 21.77
CA GLY A 310 -8.13 5.94 22.45
C GLY A 310 -7.62 4.71 23.21
N GLU A 311 -8.15 4.46 24.42
CA GLU A 311 -7.51 3.54 25.38
C GLU A 311 -8.28 2.25 25.73
N GLN A 312 -9.50 2.02 25.21
CA GLN A 312 -9.95 0.63 24.96
C GLN A 312 -11.16 0.43 24.04
N CYS A 313 -11.93 1.46 23.68
CA CYS A 313 -13.01 1.34 22.70
C CYS A 313 -12.47 1.58 21.27
N VAL A 314 -12.71 0.64 20.38
CA VAL A 314 -12.38 0.72 18.94
C VAL A 314 -13.64 1.04 18.12
N CYS A 315 -14.82 0.69 18.65
CA CYS A 315 -16.11 0.85 18.00
C CYS A 315 -17.27 0.65 19.00
N PRO A 316 -18.50 1.10 18.69
CA PRO A 316 -19.67 0.85 19.54
C PRO A 316 -20.03 -0.66 19.55
N PRO A 317 -20.17 -1.33 20.71
CA PRO A 317 -20.27 -2.79 20.75
C PRO A 317 -21.46 -3.36 19.98
N ASN A 318 -21.25 -4.46 19.27
CA ASN A 318 -22.22 -5.14 18.42
C ASN A 318 -22.82 -4.28 17.27
N GLN A 319 -22.32 -3.07 17.01
CA GLN A 319 -22.73 -2.28 15.85
C GLN A 319 -21.86 -2.57 14.62
N ARG A 320 -22.45 -2.39 13.44
CA ARG A 320 -21.70 -2.35 12.18
C ARG A 320 -21.20 -0.93 11.93
N VAL A 321 -19.88 -0.75 11.93
CA VAL A 321 -19.22 0.53 11.67
C VAL A 321 -18.68 0.53 10.24
N ARG A 322 -18.73 1.68 9.58
CA ARG A 322 -18.11 1.87 8.26
C ARG A 322 -16.59 1.70 8.37
N CYS A 323 -16.01 0.95 7.46
CA CYS A 323 -14.58 0.67 7.44
C CYS A 323 -14.06 0.65 6.00
N TYR A 324 -12.76 0.85 5.88
CA TYR A 324 -12.02 0.67 4.64
C TYR A 324 -10.55 0.47 5.00
N SER A 325 -9.95 -0.64 4.58
CA SER A 325 -8.55 -0.98 4.85
C SER A 325 -7.62 -0.79 3.64
N GLY A 326 -8.16 -0.26 2.53
CA GLY A 326 -7.40 0.15 1.35
C GLY A 326 -6.70 1.51 1.48
N PRO A 327 -6.04 1.99 0.42
CA PRO A 327 -5.25 3.22 0.43
C PRO A 327 -6.04 4.49 0.79
N PRO A 328 -5.46 5.45 1.54
CA PRO A 328 -6.11 6.72 1.85
C PRO A 328 -6.45 7.51 0.58
N GLY A 329 -7.74 7.78 0.36
CA GLY A 329 -8.26 8.52 -0.80
C GLY A 329 -9.09 7.69 -1.77
N THR A 330 -8.87 6.37 -1.82
CA THR A 330 -9.56 5.44 -2.75
C THR A 330 -10.93 4.94 -2.26
N ALA A 331 -11.32 5.27 -1.02
CA ALA A 331 -12.58 4.82 -0.43
C ALA A 331 -13.80 5.49 -1.08
N ASP A 332 -14.73 4.67 -1.60
CA ASP A 332 -15.95 5.12 -2.29
C ASP A 332 -15.69 5.89 -3.60
N VAL A 333 -14.51 5.66 -4.19
CA VAL A 333 -14.11 6.10 -5.53
C VAL A 333 -14.20 4.90 -6.47
N GLY A 334 -14.74 5.09 -7.67
CA GLY A 334 -14.85 4.03 -8.67
C GLY A 334 -15.57 2.75 -8.22
N ALA A 335 -14.90 1.61 -8.38
CA ALA A 335 -15.33 0.28 -7.94
C ALA A 335 -15.16 0.08 -6.42
N CYS A 336 -14.29 0.86 -5.77
CA CYS A 336 -13.97 0.68 -4.36
C CYS A 336 -15.12 1.10 -3.47
N THR A 337 -15.70 0.15 -2.73
CA THR A 337 -16.70 0.43 -1.71
C THR A 337 -16.08 0.39 -0.31
N SER A 338 -16.46 1.33 0.55
CA SER A 338 -16.32 1.13 2.00
C SER A 338 -17.22 -0.02 2.48
N GLY A 339 -16.66 -0.90 3.31
CA GLY A 339 -17.37 -2.03 3.89
C GLY A 339 -18.00 -1.69 5.24
N THR A 340 -18.52 -2.72 5.92
CA THR A 340 -18.94 -2.63 7.31
C THR A 340 -18.37 -3.75 8.16
N ALA A 341 -17.64 -3.38 9.21
CA ALA A 341 -17.11 -4.31 10.20
C ALA A 341 -18.09 -4.38 11.37
N LEU A 342 -18.40 -5.60 11.81
CA LEU A 342 -19.11 -5.80 13.07
C LEU A 342 -18.13 -5.59 14.22
N CYS A 343 -18.42 -4.63 15.09
CA CYS A 343 -17.72 -4.48 16.36
C CYS A 343 -18.01 -5.67 17.27
N ASP A 344 -17.01 -6.11 18.05
CA ASP A 344 -17.20 -7.16 19.04
C ASP A 344 -18.21 -6.76 20.15
N ALA A 345 -18.58 -7.72 21.00
CA ALA A 345 -19.58 -7.50 22.05
C ALA A 345 -19.05 -6.70 23.26
N GLN A 346 -17.80 -6.26 23.23
CA GLN A 346 -17.08 -5.53 24.28
C GLN A 346 -16.70 -4.10 23.83
N GLY A 347 -16.76 -3.80 22.53
CA GLY A 347 -16.28 -2.54 21.93
C GLY A 347 -14.78 -2.56 21.60
N THR A 348 -14.09 -3.67 21.85
CA THR A 348 -12.62 -3.72 21.95
C THR A 348 -11.89 -4.04 20.64
N SER A 349 -12.61 -4.49 19.61
CA SER A 349 -12.07 -4.80 18.29
C SER A 349 -13.16 -4.75 17.22
N MET A 350 -12.79 -4.31 16.02
CA MET A 350 -13.58 -4.58 14.82
C MET A 350 -13.29 -5.99 14.32
N GLY A 351 -14.33 -6.70 13.86
CA GLY A 351 -14.17 -7.84 12.97
C GLY A 351 -13.63 -7.43 11.59
N PRO A 352 -13.51 -8.39 10.65
CA PRO A 352 -13.14 -8.07 9.26
C PRO A 352 -14.15 -7.09 8.64
N CYS A 353 -13.67 -6.23 7.75
CA CYS A 353 -14.52 -5.27 7.05
C CYS A 353 -15.31 -5.99 5.94
N GLU A 354 -16.58 -6.30 6.20
CA GLU A 354 -17.39 -7.07 5.26
C GLU A 354 -17.98 -6.15 4.18
N GLY A 355 -17.71 -6.47 2.91
CA GLY A 355 -18.20 -5.71 1.77
C GLY A 355 -17.35 -4.50 1.36
N GLU A 356 -16.09 -4.42 1.83
CA GLU A 356 -15.14 -3.50 1.21
C GLU A 356 -14.64 -4.06 -0.13
N ALA A 357 -14.35 -3.16 -1.08
CA ALA A 357 -13.67 -3.47 -2.33
C ALA A 357 -12.42 -2.58 -2.45
N PHE A 358 -11.28 -3.21 -2.72
CA PHE A 358 -9.97 -2.56 -2.81
C PHE A 358 -9.63 -2.17 -4.25
N PRO A 359 -8.69 -1.22 -4.46
CA PRO A 359 -8.12 -0.97 -5.77
C PRO A 359 -7.65 -2.25 -6.44
N GLN A 360 -8.21 -2.56 -7.61
CA GLN A 360 -7.71 -3.58 -8.52
C GLN A 360 -7.10 -2.88 -9.74
N PRO A 361 -6.10 -3.44 -10.44
CA PRO A 361 -5.63 -2.86 -11.70
C PRO A 361 -6.80 -2.67 -12.70
N GLU A 362 -6.78 -1.57 -13.46
CA GLU A 362 -7.86 -1.22 -14.39
C GLU A 362 -8.28 -2.36 -15.32
N THR A 363 -9.59 -2.62 -15.43
CA THR A 363 -10.13 -3.57 -16.40
C THR A 363 -10.78 -2.85 -17.58
N CYS A 364 -10.04 -2.74 -18.69
CA CYS A 364 -10.49 -2.11 -19.95
C CYS A 364 -11.72 -2.79 -20.63
N ALA A 365 -12.32 -3.78 -19.95
CA ALA A 365 -13.58 -4.42 -20.30
C ALA A 365 -14.81 -3.64 -19.83
N THR A 366 -14.69 -2.71 -18.88
CA THR A 366 -15.82 -1.95 -18.34
C THR A 366 -15.50 -0.46 -18.14
N PRO A 367 -16.50 0.45 -18.26
CA PRO A 367 -16.32 1.88 -17.99
C PRO A 367 -16.41 2.14 -16.48
N VAL A 368 -15.55 1.49 -15.72
CA VAL A 368 -15.42 1.58 -14.26
C VAL A 368 -13.97 1.94 -13.93
N ASP A 369 -13.83 2.67 -12.85
CA ASP A 369 -12.60 3.12 -12.19
C ASP A 369 -12.21 2.02 -11.19
N ASP A 370 -11.45 1.01 -11.61
CA ASP A 370 -11.21 -0.20 -10.80
C ASP A 370 -10.08 -0.02 -9.77
N ASP A 371 -9.11 0.87 -10.03
CA ASP A 371 -8.00 1.19 -9.12
C ASP A 371 -8.30 2.41 -8.22
N CYS A 372 -9.42 3.08 -8.47
CA CYS A 372 -10.07 4.02 -7.56
C CYS A 372 -9.27 5.32 -7.38
N ASP A 373 -8.53 5.74 -8.42
CA ASP A 373 -7.78 7.00 -8.47
C ASP A 373 -8.69 8.21 -8.79
N GLY A 374 -9.89 7.96 -9.32
CA GLY A 374 -10.88 8.95 -9.71
C GLY A 374 -10.97 9.24 -11.22
N GLN A 375 -10.21 8.52 -12.03
CA GLN A 375 -10.23 8.52 -13.50
C GLN A 375 -10.85 7.20 -14.03
N VAL A 376 -11.13 7.08 -15.33
CA VAL A 376 -11.81 5.89 -15.89
C VAL A 376 -11.17 5.51 -17.22
N ASN A 377 -10.49 4.36 -17.26
CA ASN A 377 -9.78 3.78 -18.40
C ASN A 377 -8.71 4.75 -18.95
N GLU A 378 -7.71 5.06 -18.14
CA GLU A 378 -6.66 6.02 -18.51
C GLU A 378 -5.61 5.42 -19.48
N GLY A 379 -5.21 6.24 -20.45
CA GLY A 379 -4.50 5.79 -21.64
C GLY A 379 -2.99 5.59 -21.47
N GLY A 380 -2.55 4.75 -20.52
CA GLY A 380 -1.12 4.43 -20.34
C GLY A 380 -0.89 3.33 -19.29
N SER A 381 0.19 2.55 -19.48
CA SER A 381 0.65 1.37 -18.69
C SER A 381 -0.38 0.26 -18.45
N ASP A 382 -1.53 0.58 -17.87
CA ASP A 382 -2.44 -0.37 -17.24
C ASP A 382 -3.60 -0.73 -18.18
N CYS A 383 -4.11 0.23 -18.96
CA CYS A 383 -4.84 -0.04 -20.21
C CYS A 383 -3.94 -0.02 -21.47
N ALA A 384 -2.66 -0.40 -21.33
CA ALA A 384 -1.85 -0.78 -22.48
C ALA A 384 -2.28 -2.18 -22.99
N SER A 385 -2.53 -2.31 -24.30
CA SER A 385 -2.73 -3.62 -24.93
C SER A 385 -1.41 -4.41 -24.90
N GLY A 386 -1.21 -5.20 -23.84
CA GLY A 386 0.04 -5.87 -23.48
C GLY A 386 -0.20 -7.25 -22.86
N ILE A 387 0.81 -7.76 -22.16
CA ILE A 387 0.74 -9.02 -21.42
C ILE A 387 1.18 -8.84 -19.96
N THR A 388 0.46 -9.46 -19.04
CA THR A 388 0.86 -9.58 -17.64
C THR A 388 1.73 -10.82 -17.46
N ALA A 389 3.04 -10.63 -17.28
CA ALA A 389 3.96 -11.75 -17.11
C ALA A 389 3.92 -12.26 -15.65
N SER A 390 3.16 -13.32 -15.39
CA SER A 390 3.03 -13.95 -14.06
C SER A 390 4.37 -14.39 -13.50
N TRP A 391 5.26 -14.87 -14.37
CA TRP A 391 6.68 -15.10 -14.10
C TRP A 391 7.45 -15.37 -15.39
N VAL A 392 8.76 -15.08 -15.37
CA VAL A 392 9.69 -15.34 -16.47
C VAL A 392 10.97 -15.97 -15.92
N LYS A 393 11.51 -16.98 -16.61
CA LYS A 393 12.70 -17.74 -16.21
C LYS A 393 13.68 -17.87 -17.37
N GLN A 394 14.96 -17.65 -17.09
CA GLN A 394 16.08 -17.92 -17.99
C GLN A 394 16.72 -19.26 -17.61
N LEU A 395 16.89 -20.15 -18.58
CA LEU A 395 17.22 -21.57 -18.37
C LEU A 395 18.41 -21.99 -19.25
N SER A 396 19.56 -21.37 -19.04
CA SER A 396 20.79 -21.67 -19.79
C SER A 396 21.23 -23.13 -19.56
N GLY A 397 21.67 -23.82 -20.63
CA GLY A 397 22.22 -25.19 -20.54
C GLY A 397 21.21 -26.34 -20.74
N LEU A 398 19.93 -26.04 -20.97
CA LEU A 398 18.91 -27.02 -21.37
C LEU A 398 18.17 -26.58 -22.64
N SER A 399 17.57 -27.54 -23.33
CA SER A 399 16.54 -27.31 -24.37
C SER A 399 15.20 -27.81 -23.85
N ILE A 400 14.17 -26.96 -23.90
CA ILE A 400 12.78 -27.43 -23.79
C ILE A 400 12.39 -28.00 -25.16
N THR A 401 11.65 -29.11 -25.17
CA THR A 401 11.13 -29.75 -26.39
C THR A 401 9.62 -29.96 -26.37
N ALA A 402 8.97 -29.79 -25.22
CA ALA A 402 7.52 -29.81 -25.10
C ALA A 402 7.03 -29.09 -23.83
N VAL A 403 5.81 -28.54 -23.89
CA VAL A 403 5.17 -27.76 -22.82
C VAL A 403 3.68 -28.11 -22.79
N ALA A 404 3.13 -28.34 -21.60
CA ALA A 404 1.70 -28.53 -21.37
C ALA A 404 1.24 -27.73 -20.13
N VAL A 405 -0.06 -27.51 -20.01
CA VAL A 405 -0.67 -26.97 -18.78
C VAL A 405 -1.74 -27.96 -18.30
N ASP A 406 -1.70 -28.33 -17.02
CA ASP A 406 -2.64 -29.30 -16.46
C ASP A 406 -3.97 -28.66 -16.02
N ALA A 407 -4.92 -29.50 -15.61
CA ALA A 407 -6.27 -29.08 -15.18
C ALA A 407 -6.28 -28.18 -13.92
N PHE A 408 -5.13 -27.94 -13.27
CA PHE A 408 -4.96 -27.05 -12.13
C PHE A 408 -4.09 -25.83 -12.46
N ASP A 409 -3.90 -25.52 -13.76
CA ASP A 409 -3.10 -24.40 -14.28
C ASP A 409 -1.58 -24.50 -13.95
N ASN A 410 -1.11 -25.68 -13.54
CA ASN A 410 0.31 -25.99 -13.38
C ASN A 410 0.99 -26.11 -14.74
N THR A 411 2.18 -25.54 -14.88
CA THR A 411 3.02 -25.73 -16.07
C THR A 411 3.77 -27.05 -15.99
N VAL A 412 3.69 -27.89 -17.02
CA VAL A 412 4.57 -29.05 -17.20
C VAL A 412 5.51 -28.76 -18.37
N ILE A 413 6.80 -29.03 -18.19
CA ILE A 413 7.81 -28.93 -19.24
C ILE A 413 8.55 -30.25 -19.38
N ALA A 414 8.93 -30.57 -20.62
CA ALA A 414 9.87 -31.63 -20.93
C ALA A 414 10.93 -31.13 -21.90
N GLY A 415 12.09 -31.76 -21.88
CA GLY A 415 13.24 -31.31 -22.64
C GLY A 415 14.46 -32.20 -22.44
N SER A 416 15.63 -31.72 -22.86
CA SER A 416 16.90 -32.38 -22.61
C SER A 416 17.98 -31.41 -22.10
N PHE A 417 18.97 -31.94 -21.37
CA PHE A 417 20.09 -31.19 -20.83
C PHE A 417 21.41 -31.97 -20.97
N THR A 418 22.54 -31.25 -21.06
CA THR A 418 23.89 -31.83 -21.27
C THR A 418 24.90 -31.38 -20.20
N SER A 419 24.44 -30.74 -19.14
CA SER A 419 25.24 -30.21 -18.03
C SER A 419 24.36 -30.01 -16.79
N PRO A 420 24.90 -29.98 -15.57
CA PRO A 420 24.11 -29.80 -14.35
C PRO A 420 23.19 -28.58 -14.41
N VAL A 421 21.90 -28.80 -14.14
CA VAL A 421 20.82 -27.80 -14.22
C VAL A 421 20.00 -27.87 -12.93
N ASP A 422 19.77 -26.74 -12.28
CA ASP A 422 18.78 -26.63 -11.19
C ASP A 422 17.62 -25.75 -11.66
N LEU A 423 16.40 -26.26 -11.55
CA LEU A 423 15.17 -25.55 -11.92
C LEU A 423 14.52 -24.84 -10.71
N GLY A 424 14.99 -25.13 -9.50
CA GLY A 424 14.38 -24.73 -8.22
C GLY A 424 14.02 -25.90 -7.30
N ALA A 425 14.36 -27.14 -7.67
CA ALA A 425 14.10 -28.36 -6.90
C ALA A 425 15.39 -29.10 -6.49
N GLY A 426 16.56 -28.50 -6.74
CA GLY A 426 17.86 -29.15 -6.61
C GLY A 426 18.43 -29.55 -7.98
N PRO A 427 19.74 -29.78 -8.07
CA PRO A 427 20.42 -29.98 -9.35
C PRO A 427 20.08 -31.35 -9.96
N LEU A 428 19.48 -31.31 -11.16
CA LEU A 428 19.52 -32.41 -12.11
C LEU A 428 20.97 -32.57 -12.57
N LEU A 429 21.53 -33.78 -12.39
CA LEU A 429 22.90 -34.10 -12.77
C LEU A 429 22.87 -35.07 -13.96
N PRO A 430 23.61 -34.79 -15.06
CA PRO A 430 23.76 -35.77 -16.12
C PRO A 430 24.61 -36.93 -15.59
N ARG A 431 24.10 -38.15 -15.79
CA ARG A 431 24.70 -39.43 -15.45
C ARG A 431 25.48 -40.01 -16.63
N THR A 432 25.14 -39.64 -17.86
CA THR A 432 25.91 -39.98 -19.07
C THR A 432 26.63 -38.77 -19.69
N ALA A 433 27.34 -39.00 -20.80
CA ALA A 433 27.97 -37.98 -21.63
C ALA A 433 27.09 -37.51 -22.79
N GLY A 434 25.84 -37.99 -22.87
CA GLY A 434 24.86 -37.67 -23.89
C GLY A 434 23.94 -36.52 -23.49
N ALA A 435 22.73 -36.51 -24.05
CA ALA A 435 21.66 -35.60 -23.65
C ALA A 435 20.60 -36.37 -22.85
N GLU A 436 20.31 -35.92 -21.63
CA GLU A 436 19.34 -36.57 -20.76
C GLU A 436 17.98 -35.86 -20.78
N ALA A 437 16.91 -36.63 -20.90
CA ALA A 437 15.55 -36.10 -20.79
C ALA A 437 15.21 -35.75 -19.35
N PHE A 438 14.55 -34.60 -19.19
CA PHE A 438 13.92 -34.21 -17.94
C PHE A 438 12.42 -33.99 -18.13
N VAL A 439 11.67 -34.15 -17.04
CA VAL A 439 10.34 -33.56 -16.86
C VAL A 439 10.36 -32.74 -15.58
N ALA A 440 9.78 -31.55 -15.64
CA ALA A 440 9.53 -30.73 -14.46
C ALA A 440 8.11 -30.17 -14.46
N LYS A 441 7.55 -30.00 -13.27
CA LYS A 441 6.23 -29.41 -13.05
C LYS A 441 6.37 -28.19 -12.15
N LEU A 442 5.73 -27.10 -12.53
CA LEU A 442 5.72 -25.83 -11.82
C LEU A 442 4.29 -25.44 -11.46
N ASP A 443 4.09 -24.87 -10.27
CA ASP A 443 2.81 -24.32 -9.85
C ASP A 443 2.41 -23.09 -10.70
N PRO A 444 1.17 -22.56 -10.58
CA PRO A 444 0.75 -21.41 -11.37
C PRO A 444 1.64 -20.15 -11.17
N SER A 445 2.25 -19.99 -10.00
CA SER A 445 3.22 -18.93 -9.64
C SER A 445 4.67 -19.24 -10.03
N GLY A 446 4.95 -20.41 -10.61
CA GLY A 446 6.26 -20.77 -11.13
C GLY A 446 7.23 -21.36 -10.09
N HIS A 447 6.78 -21.80 -8.92
CA HIS A 447 7.62 -22.65 -8.06
C HIS A 447 7.66 -24.07 -8.62
N VAL A 448 8.83 -24.72 -8.61
CA VAL A 448 8.95 -26.11 -9.07
C VAL A 448 8.38 -27.06 -8.02
N LEU A 449 7.33 -27.79 -8.39
CA LEU A 449 6.73 -28.86 -7.58
C LEU A 449 7.57 -30.13 -7.60
N PHE A 450 8.12 -30.48 -8.78
CA PHE A 450 9.15 -31.50 -8.93
C PHE A 450 9.96 -31.29 -10.22
N ALA A 451 11.17 -31.83 -10.25
CA ALA A 451 11.97 -32.01 -11.48
C ALA A 451 12.68 -33.37 -11.40
N ILE A 452 12.64 -34.15 -12.48
CA ILE A 452 13.24 -35.50 -12.56
C ILE A 452 13.95 -35.74 -13.90
N THR A 453 14.99 -36.58 -13.87
CA THR A 453 15.66 -37.18 -15.05
C THR A 453 15.49 -38.70 -15.02
N PHE A 454 15.35 -39.32 -16.19
CA PHE A 454 15.11 -40.76 -16.35
C PHE A 454 16.41 -41.57 -16.52
N GLU A 455 16.39 -42.85 -16.13
CA GLU A 455 17.54 -43.76 -16.26
C GLU A 455 17.60 -44.40 -17.67
N GLY A 456 18.69 -44.13 -18.41
CA GLY A 456 18.97 -44.58 -19.78
C GLY A 456 20.13 -43.78 -20.39
N ASP A 457 20.81 -44.30 -21.41
CA ASP A 457 22.10 -43.74 -21.86
C ASP A 457 21.99 -42.47 -22.73
N ASP A 458 20.94 -42.38 -23.56
CA ASP A 458 20.48 -41.17 -24.24
C ASP A 458 18.95 -41.14 -24.17
N HIS A 459 18.39 -39.97 -23.83
CA HIS A 459 16.94 -39.75 -23.79
C HIS A 459 16.58 -38.39 -24.37
N ALA A 460 15.76 -38.36 -25.41
CA ALA A 460 15.13 -37.13 -25.90
C ALA A 460 13.63 -37.15 -25.60
N ALA A 461 13.15 -36.22 -24.77
CA ALA A 461 11.72 -35.90 -24.71
C ALA A 461 11.28 -35.30 -26.05
N ARG A 462 10.12 -35.74 -26.56
CA ARG A 462 9.54 -35.25 -27.81
C ARG A 462 8.24 -34.50 -27.62
N ASP A 463 7.36 -35.00 -26.75
CA ASP A 463 6.05 -34.40 -26.51
C ASP A 463 5.50 -34.75 -25.10
N ILE A 464 4.57 -33.95 -24.57
CA ILE A 464 3.87 -34.20 -23.30
C ILE A 464 2.38 -33.86 -23.34
N ALA A 465 1.57 -34.69 -22.70
CA ALA A 465 0.15 -34.44 -22.45
C ALA A 465 -0.19 -34.58 -20.96
N THR A 466 -1.29 -33.96 -20.55
CA THR A 466 -1.82 -34.03 -19.17
C THR A 466 -3.30 -34.44 -19.19
N ASP A 467 -3.73 -35.28 -18.25
CA ASP A 467 -5.14 -35.65 -18.10
C ASP A 467 -5.87 -34.79 -17.05
N ALA A 468 -7.19 -34.94 -16.95
CA ALA A 468 -8.04 -34.17 -16.05
C ALA A 468 -7.74 -34.42 -14.54
N SER A 469 -6.91 -35.40 -14.19
CA SER A 469 -6.41 -35.61 -12.82
C SER A 469 -5.01 -35.01 -12.59
N GLY A 470 -4.40 -34.38 -13.61
CA GLY A 470 -3.05 -33.82 -13.55
C GLY A 470 -1.93 -34.86 -13.70
N ASN A 471 -2.25 -36.10 -14.10
CA ASN A 471 -1.22 -37.07 -14.50
C ASN A 471 -0.55 -36.59 -15.80
N ILE A 472 0.69 -37.02 -16.03
CA ILE A 472 1.49 -36.61 -17.20
C ILE A 472 1.81 -37.83 -18.05
N ALA A 473 1.59 -37.76 -19.36
CA ALA A 473 2.16 -38.68 -20.34
C ALA A 473 3.35 -37.98 -21.02
N LEU A 474 4.51 -38.63 -21.00
CA LEU A 474 5.71 -38.21 -21.71
C LEU A 474 5.98 -39.16 -22.87
N LEU A 475 6.18 -38.60 -24.05
CA LEU A 475 6.72 -39.28 -25.21
C LEU A 475 8.19 -38.93 -25.41
N GLY A 476 9.03 -39.93 -25.70
CA GLY A 476 10.43 -39.73 -26.02
C GLY A 476 11.08 -40.97 -26.63
N THR A 477 12.39 -40.95 -26.77
CA THR A 477 13.20 -42.09 -27.21
C THR A 477 14.18 -42.54 -26.12
N VAL A 478 14.60 -43.81 -26.15
CA VAL A 478 15.65 -44.39 -25.29
C VAL A 478 16.57 -45.31 -26.10
N LEU A 479 17.87 -45.24 -25.85
CA LEU A 479 18.82 -46.30 -26.26
C LEU A 479 18.88 -47.39 -25.18
N GLN A 480 18.68 -48.64 -25.58
CA GLN A 480 18.81 -49.81 -24.69
C GLN A 480 19.91 -50.75 -25.21
N LEU A 481 20.77 -51.20 -24.29
CA LEU A 481 21.78 -52.24 -24.52
C LEU A 481 21.14 -53.62 -24.33
N ASP A 482 20.85 -54.30 -25.44
CA ASP A 482 20.29 -55.65 -25.44
C ASP A 482 21.37 -56.72 -25.70
N HIS A 483 21.20 -57.89 -25.08
CA HIS A 483 22.10 -59.04 -25.20
C HIS A 483 21.40 -60.20 -25.93
N ILE A 484 22.08 -60.77 -26.93
CA ILE A 484 21.63 -61.98 -27.62
C ILE A 484 22.27 -63.18 -26.93
N GLU A 485 21.56 -63.79 -25.97
CA GLU A 485 22.02 -64.95 -25.19
C GLU A 485 22.59 -66.10 -26.07
N ASP A 486 22.03 -66.29 -27.26
CA ASP A 486 22.36 -67.38 -28.19
C ASP A 486 23.69 -67.18 -28.97
N GLU A 487 24.23 -65.95 -29.04
CA GLU A 487 25.52 -65.67 -29.71
C GLU A 487 26.51 -64.82 -28.87
N ASP A 488 26.15 -64.47 -27.63
CA ASP A 488 26.93 -63.63 -26.71
C ASP A 488 27.29 -62.24 -27.31
N LEU A 489 26.35 -61.69 -28.09
CA LEU A 489 26.49 -60.42 -28.79
C LEU A 489 25.68 -59.32 -28.10
N TRP A 490 26.30 -58.16 -27.94
CA TRP A 490 25.69 -56.94 -27.44
C TRP A 490 25.40 -55.99 -28.61
N TYR A 491 24.24 -55.34 -28.57
CA TYR A 491 23.81 -54.38 -29.57
C TYR A 491 22.95 -53.30 -28.89
N VAL A 492 22.86 -52.13 -29.53
CA VAL A 492 22.02 -51.03 -29.05
C VAL A 492 20.82 -50.92 -29.98
N GLU A 493 19.62 -51.04 -29.44
CA GLU A 493 18.39 -50.66 -30.14
C GLU A 493 17.84 -49.34 -29.60
N LEU A 494 17.32 -48.52 -30.51
CA LEU A 494 16.55 -47.32 -30.19
C LEU A 494 15.09 -47.74 -30.01
N TYR A 495 14.45 -47.30 -28.93
CA TYR A 495 13.05 -47.54 -28.62
C TYR A 495 12.31 -46.21 -28.48
N ASN A 496 11.08 -46.13 -28.99
CA ASN A 496 10.12 -45.11 -28.59
C ASN A 496 9.61 -45.50 -27.20
N ARG A 497 9.58 -44.55 -26.28
CA ARG A 497 9.24 -44.72 -24.86
C ARG A 497 8.09 -43.78 -24.51
N VAL A 498 7.01 -44.36 -24.00
CA VAL A 498 5.91 -43.64 -23.37
C VAL A 498 5.98 -43.87 -21.86
N VAL A 499 5.98 -42.80 -21.08
CA VAL A 499 5.96 -42.87 -19.61
C VAL A 499 4.71 -42.17 -19.11
N LYS A 500 3.94 -42.80 -18.21
CA LYS A 500 2.90 -42.11 -17.46
C LYS A 500 3.34 -41.88 -16.01
N LEU A 501 3.23 -40.63 -15.57
CA LEU A 501 3.53 -40.17 -14.23
C LEU A 501 2.26 -39.71 -13.52
N ASP A 502 2.23 -39.85 -12.19
CA ASP A 502 1.24 -39.21 -11.33
C ASP A 502 1.48 -37.69 -11.22
N PRO A 503 0.57 -36.90 -10.63
CA PRO A 503 0.69 -35.44 -10.57
C PRO A 503 1.88 -34.92 -9.76
N SER A 504 2.56 -35.79 -8.99
CA SER A 504 3.76 -35.51 -8.20
C SER A 504 5.07 -36.03 -8.84
N GLY A 505 4.98 -36.62 -10.03
CA GLY A 505 6.14 -37.15 -10.77
C GLY A 505 6.46 -38.62 -10.47
N GLY A 506 5.64 -39.31 -9.67
CA GLY A 506 5.81 -40.74 -9.42
C GLY A 506 5.48 -41.57 -10.66
N LEU A 507 6.29 -42.59 -10.95
CA LEU A 507 6.12 -43.46 -12.10
C LEU A 507 4.89 -44.38 -11.91
N LEU A 508 3.87 -44.21 -12.75
CA LEU A 508 2.72 -45.12 -12.81
C LEU A 508 3.04 -46.34 -13.68
N TRP A 509 3.52 -46.09 -14.91
CA TRP A 509 3.97 -47.12 -15.84
C TRP A 509 4.88 -46.55 -16.93
N SER A 510 5.63 -47.43 -17.62
CA SER A 510 6.32 -47.08 -18.87
C SER A 510 6.17 -48.19 -19.90
N SER A 511 5.91 -47.81 -21.14
CA SER A 511 5.66 -48.70 -22.29
C SER A 511 6.66 -48.37 -23.40
N HIS A 512 7.17 -49.40 -24.09
CA HIS A 512 8.27 -49.27 -25.04
C HIS A 512 7.96 -49.99 -26.35
N SER A 513 8.48 -49.50 -27.46
CA SER A 513 8.41 -50.15 -28.78
C SER A 513 9.61 -49.79 -29.64
N ILE A 514 10.15 -50.78 -30.36
CA ILE A 514 11.35 -50.67 -31.21
C ILE A 514 11.16 -49.52 -32.22
N ALA A 515 12.13 -48.62 -32.31
CA ALA A 515 12.08 -47.40 -33.13
C ALA A 515 12.89 -47.47 -34.43
N ILE A 516 13.36 -48.66 -34.82
CA ILE A 516 14.15 -48.85 -36.05
C ILE A 516 13.32 -48.47 -37.28
N ASP A 517 12.04 -48.86 -37.27
CA ASP A 517 11.07 -48.68 -38.35
C ASP A 517 9.89 -47.76 -37.95
N ASP A 518 9.67 -47.51 -36.65
CA ASP A 518 8.59 -46.68 -36.09
C ASP A 518 9.14 -45.36 -35.50
N THR A 519 8.53 -44.21 -35.81
CA THR A 519 8.89 -42.88 -35.27
C THR A 519 7.67 -42.19 -34.67
N GLU A 520 7.63 -42.00 -33.36
CA GLU A 520 6.46 -41.42 -32.66
C GLU A 520 6.60 -39.92 -32.44
N ASN A 521 5.59 -39.16 -32.86
CA ASN A 521 5.67 -37.70 -33.00
C ASN A 521 4.96 -36.94 -31.87
N ALA A 522 3.71 -37.32 -31.53
CA ALA A 522 2.89 -36.61 -30.54
C ALA A 522 2.07 -37.57 -29.65
N VAL A 523 1.65 -37.08 -28.50
CA VAL A 523 0.91 -37.82 -27.46
C VAL A 523 -0.28 -37.04 -26.93
N ALA A 524 -1.40 -37.72 -26.68
CA ALA A 524 -2.59 -37.15 -26.05
C ALA A 524 -3.13 -38.08 -24.95
N MET A 525 -3.96 -37.53 -24.06
CA MET A 525 -4.77 -38.30 -23.12
C MET A 525 -6.23 -37.88 -23.12
N ASN A 526 -7.14 -38.85 -23.00
CA ASN A 526 -8.56 -38.59 -22.77
C ASN A 526 -8.85 -38.37 -21.27
N ALA A 527 -10.10 -37.99 -20.94
CA ALA A 527 -10.55 -37.80 -19.57
C ALA A 527 -10.55 -39.08 -18.70
N ALA A 528 -10.42 -40.27 -19.29
CA ALA A 528 -10.22 -41.54 -18.58
C ALA A 528 -8.72 -41.85 -18.32
N GLY A 529 -7.81 -41.02 -18.84
CA GLY A 529 -6.37 -41.16 -18.70
C GLY A 529 -5.74 -42.18 -19.67
N ASP A 530 -6.47 -42.70 -20.65
CA ASP A 530 -5.90 -43.51 -21.73
C ASP A 530 -4.93 -42.65 -22.56
N VAL A 531 -3.81 -43.23 -22.99
CA VAL A 531 -2.78 -42.52 -23.76
C VAL A 531 -2.88 -42.89 -25.23
N PHE A 532 -2.91 -41.87 -26.10
CA PHE A 532 -2.91 -42.01 -27.56
C PHE A 532 -1.60 -41.48 -28.10
N VAL A 533 -0.96 -42.21 -29.01
CA VAL A 533 0.31 -41.82 -29.62
C VAL A 533 0.21 -41.94 -31.13
N THR A 534 0.62 -40.90 -31.85
CA THR A 534 0.70 -40.86 -33.31
C THR A 534 2.15 -40.95 -33.79
N GLY A 535 2.33 -41.48 -34.99
CA GLY A 535 3.66 -41.62 -35.57
C GLY A 535 3.66 -42.04 -37.03
N VAL A 536 4.87 -42.28 -37.49
CA VAL A 536 5.24 -42.74 -38.83
C VAL A 536 5.83 -44.14 -38.72
N THR A 537 5.62 -45.00 -39.71
CA THR A 537 6.07 -46.38 -39.68
C THR A 537 6.46 -46.88 -41.08
N LEU A 538 7.54 -47.66 -41.18
CA LEU A 538 8.13 -48.18 -42.41
C LEU A 538 8.22 -49.73 -42.36
N PRO A 539 7.14 -50.46 -42.69
CA PRO A 539 7.15 -51.93 -42.61
C PRO A 539 8.27 -52.59 -43.43
N LEU A 540 8.78 -53.71 -42.90
CA LEU A 540 9.96 -54.43 -43.40
C LEU A 540 9.75 -55.05 -44.79
N GLY A 541 9.91 -54.24 -45.83
CA GLY A 541 9.80 -54.62 -47.24
C GLY A 541 9.24 -53.49 -48.13
N GLU A 542 8.57 -52.51 -47.53
CA GLU A 542 8.02 -51.33 -48.19
C GLU A 542 9.09 -50.23 -48.37
N VAL A 543 8.77 -49.24 -49.20
CA VAL A 543 9.65 -48.10 -49.51
C VAL A 543 9.02 -46.76 -49.08
N ILE A 544 7.76 -46.79 -48.65
CA ILE A 544 6.93 -45.63 -48.36
C ILE A 544 6.49 -45.68 -46.89
N PRO A 545 6.55 -44.54 -46.16
CA PRO A 545 6.10 -44.49 -44.77
C PRO A 545 4.58 -44.33 -44.66
N HIS A 546 3.98 -45.03 -43.70
CA HIS A 546 2.56 -44.93 -43.38
C HIS A 546 2.34 -44.21 -42.05
N GLY A 547 1.15 -43.60 -41.89
CA GLY A 547 0.70 -43.00 -40.64
C GLY A 547 0.11 -44.06 -39.71
N TYR A 548 0.45 -44.02 -38.42
CA TYR A 548 -0.16 -44.91 -37.44
C TYR A 548 -0.52 -44.20 -36.14
N VAL A 549 -1.53 -44.75 -35.46
CA VAL A 549 -1.94 -44.36 -34.12
C VAL A 549 -2.12 -45.59 -33.24
N ARG A 550 -1.68 -45.51 -31.98
CA ARG A 550 -1.89 -46.56 -30.96
C ARG A 550 -2.55 -46.00 -29.71
N LYS A 551 -3.37 -46.83 -29.06
CA LYS A 551 -3.97 -46.57 -27.75
C LYS A 551 -3.36 -47.47 -26.68
N LEU A 552 -2.80 -46.87 -25.63
CA LEU A 552 -2.37 -47.54 -24.41
C LEU A 552 -3.45 -47.38 -23.32
N ASP A 553 -3.72 -48.44 -22.58
CA ASP A 553 -4.61 -48.44 -21.42
C ASP A 553 -4.09 -47.50 -20.33
N GLY A 554 -4.95 -46.59 -19.86
CA GLY A 554 -4.53 -45.51 -18.95
C GLY A 554 -3.97 -45.97 -17.60
N ALA A 555 -4.35 -47.16 -17.12
CA ALA A 555 -3.94 -47.69 -15.82
C ALA A 555 -2.71 -48.61 -15.89
N THR A 556 -2.46 -49.26 -17.02
CA THR A 556 -1.43 -50.32 -17.16
C THR A 556 -0.37 -50.05 -18.22
N GLY A 557 -0.59 -49.10 -19.15
CA GLY A 557 0.31 -48.84 -20.28
C GLY A 557 0.31 -49.93 -21.35
N ALA A 558 -0.57 -50.93 -21.23
CA ALA A 558 -0.69 -52.02 -22.19
C ALA A 558 -1.32 -51.52 -23.51
N PRO A 559 -0.78 -51.90 -24.68
CA PRO A 559 -1.40 -51.56 -25.96
C PRO A 559 -2.75 -52.26 -26.11
N THR A 560 -3.81 -51.46 -26.27
CA THR A 560 -5.19 -51.95 -26.44
C THR A 560 -5.54 -52.13 -27.92
N TRP A 561 -5.08 -51.22 -28.78
CA TRP A 561 -5.13 -51.34 -30.24
C TRP A 561 -4.07 -50.44 -30.91
N ARG A 562 -3.71 -50.79 -32.16
CA ARG A 562 -2.96 -49.96 -33.12
C ARG A 562 -3.75 -49.94 -34.43
N ARG A 563 -3.79 -48.79 -35.10
CA ARG A 563 -4.34 -48.62 -36.46
C ARG A 563 -3.28 -47.98 -37.35
N TRP A 564 -3.31 -48.41 -38.61
CA TRP A 564 -2.56 -47.88 -39.74
C TRP A 564 -3.58 -47.14 -40.62
N LEU A 565 -3.20 -46.06 -41.29
CA LEU A 565 -4.16 -45.21 -42.03
C LEU A 565 -4.07 -45.32 -43.57
N GLY A 566 -2.99 -45.92 -44.08
CA GLY A 566 -2.90 -46.42 -45.46
C GLY A 566 -3.57 -47.80 -45.64
N ASP A 567 -3.88 -48.15 -46.89
CA ASP A 567 -4.41 -49.47 -47.29
C ASP A 567 -3.25 -50.41 -47.66
N GLU A 568 -3.39 -51.74 -47.44
CA GLU A 568 -2.33 -52.74 -47.68
C GLU A 568 -2.00 -52.94 -49.20
N ASP A 569 -2.74 -52.28 -50.09
CA ASP A 569 -2.64 -52.38 -51.57
C ASP A 569 -2.06 -51.10 -52.24
N ASP A 570 -1.81 -50.00 -51.52
CA ASP A 570 -1.53 -48.66 -52.09
C ASP A 570 -0.04 -48.22 -51.97
N ASP A 571 0.84 -48.88 -52.75
CA ASP A 571 2.30 -48.65 -52.92
C ASP A 571 2.74 -47.20 -53.31
N ASP A 572 1.82 -46.24 -53.41
CA ASP A 572 2.01 -44.89 -53.99
C ASP A 572 1.83 -43.71 -52.98
N HIS A 573 1.51 -43.98 -51.69
CA HIS A 573 1.04 -42.97 -50.72
C HIS A 573 1.89 -42.85 -49.44
N SER A 574 2.69 -41.79 -49.31
CA SER A 574 3.43 -41.45 -48.09
C SER A 574 2.54 -40.69 -47.10
N GLU A 575 2.37 -41.22 -45.89
CA GLU A 575 1.57 -40.59 -44.82
C GLU A 575 2.42 -40.28 -43.58
N ARG A 576 2.27 -39.07 -43.04
CA ARG A 576 2.83 -38.66 -41.74
C ARG A 576 1.73 -38.13 -40.85
N LEU A 577 1.62 -38.62 -39.61
CA LEU A 577 0.84 -37.96 -38.56
C LEU A 577 1.77 -37.10 -37.71
N ASP A 578 1.33 -35.88 -37.38
CA ASP A 578 2.17 -34.87 -36.73
C ASP A 578 1.65 -34.47 -35.34
N ASP A 579 0.32 -34.42 -35.13
CA ASP A 579 -0.27 -34.03 -33.85
C ASP A 579 -1.61 -34.77 -33.58
N VAL A 580 -2.01 -34.86 -32.31
CA VAL A 580 -3.18 -35.59 -31.82
C VAL A 580 -3.80 -34.93 -30.58
N ALA A 581 -5.12 -34.90 -30.49
CA ALA A 581 -5.86 -34.61 -29.26
C ALA A 581 -7.14 -35.45 -29.16
N THR A 582 -7.85 -35.33 -28.04
CA THR A 582 -9.14 -36.02 -27.82
C THR A 582 -10.24 -35.04 -27.46
N ARG A 583 -11.43 -35.24 -28.01
CA ARG A 583 -12.66 -34.52 -27.63
C ARG A 583 -13.29 -35.15 -26.36
N GLU A 584 -14.13 -34.41 -25.65
CA GLU A 584 -14.82 -34.92 -24.44
C GLU A 584 -15.69 -36.16 -24.70
N ASN A 585 -16.22 -36.30 -25.92
CA ASN A 585 -16.99 -37.47 -26.36
C ASN A 585 -16.12 -38.74 -26.58
N GLY A 586 -14.79 -38.63 -26.43
CA GLY A 586 -13.82 -39.70 -26.62
C GLY A 586 -13.36 -39.89 -28.07
N GLU A 587 -13.79 -39.05 -29.02
CA GLU A 587 -13.24 -39.03 -30.37
C GLU A 587 -11.77 -38.59 -30.35
N ILE A 588 -10.97 -39.20 -31.21
CA ILE A 588 -9.53 -38.96 -31.32
C ILE A 588 -9.31 -38.20 -32.62
N VAL A 589 -8.80 -36.97 -32.51
CA VAL A 589 -8.60 -36.06 -33.64
C VAL A 589 -7.11 -35.94 -33.90
N MET A 590 -6.69 -36.09 -35.15
CA MET A 590 -5.28 -36.07 -35.56
C MET A 590 -5.11 -35.20 -36.79
N VAL A 591 -3.95 -34.54 -36.91
CA VAL A 591 -3.52 -33.92 -38.17
C VAL A 591 -2.23 -34.53 -38.69
N GLY A 592 -2.07 -34.48 -40.01
CA GLY A 592 -0.92 -35.03 -40.70
C GLY A 592 -0.90 -34.65 -42.18
N SER A 593 0.10 -35.15 -42.91
CA SER A 593 0.29 -34.82 -44.32
C SER A 593 0.38 -36.09 -45.17
N VAL A 594 -0.43 -36.17 -46.22
CA VAL A 594 -0.41 -37.25 -47.23
C VAL A 594 0.31 -36.75 -48.47
N HIS A 595 1.14 -37.59 -49.09
CA HIS A 595 1.85 -37.34 -50.34
C HIS A 595 1.67 -38.54 -51.29
N GLU A 596 0.82 -38.37 -52.29
CA GLU A 596 0.40 -39.35 -53.30
C GLU A 596 1.07 -39.06 -54.66
N VAL A 597 1.58 -40.08 -55.34
CA VAL A 597 2.32 -39.94 -56.61
C VAL A 597 1.60 -40.58 -57.79
N HIS A 598 0.69 -39.85 -58.45
CA HIS A 598 0.01 -40.37 -59.65
C HIS A 598 0.93 -40.44 -60.86
N PHE A 599 1.14 -41.65 -61.37
CA PHE A 599 1.66 -41.89 -62.72
C PHE A 599 0.57 -41.66 -63.78
N LEU A 600 0.48 -40.46 -64.34
CA LEU A 600 -0.45 -40.18 -65.44
C LEU A 600 -0.03 -40.90 -66.74
N PRO A 601 -0.94 -41.10 -67.72
CA PRO A 601 -0.62 -41.67 -69.04
C PRO A 601 0.27 -40.78 -69.93
N GLY A 602 1.53 -40.57 -69.52
CA GLY A 602 2.51 -39.71 -70.20
C GLY A 602 3.83 -39.62 -69.41
N PRO A 603 4.68 -38.62 -69.70
CA PRO A 603 5.87 -38.31 -68.91
C PRO A 603 5.58 -37.37 -67.72
N GLU A 604 4.31 -37.10 -67.42
CA GLU A 604 3.88 -36.19 -66.35
C GLU A 604 3.56 -36.98 -65.07
N LEU A 605 4.28 -36.68 -63.99
CA LEU A 605 3.91 -37.10 -62.64
C LEU A 605 2.95 -36.08 -62.06
N ALA A 606 1.81 -36.53 -61.54
CA ALA A 606 0.90 -35.70 -60.77
C ALA A 606 1.04 -36.00 -59.29
N TYR A 607 1.91 -35.24 -58.63
CA TYR A 607 1.89 -35.18 -57.17
C TYR A 607 0.56 -34.61 -56.70
N ARG A 608 0.02 -35.20 -55.64
CA ARG A 608 -1.03 -34.62 -54.81
C ARG A 608 -0.53 -34.72 -53.38
N SER A 609 -0.46 -33.60 -52.67
CA SER A 609 -0.43 -33.68 -51.20
C SER A 609 -1.65 -33.03 -50.59
N CYS A 610 -1.99 -33.46 -49.38
CA CYS A 610 -2.99 -32.79 -48.57
C CYS A 610 -2.63 -32.81 -47.09
N GLY A 611 -3.01 -31.72 -46.41
CA GLY A 611 -3.03 -31.64 -44.96
C GLY A 611 -4.32 -32.30 -44.49
N ASP A 612 -4.21 -33.49 -43.92
CA ASP A 612 -5.34 -34.30 -43.50
C ASP A 612 -5.75 -33.97 -42.06
N LEU A 613 -7.06 -33.90 -41.85
CA LEU A 613 -7.71 -33.94 -40.55
C LEU A 613 -8.48 -35.26 -40.44
N ILE A 614 -8.12 -36.08 -39.45
CA ILE A 614 -8.64 -37.43 -39.29
C ILE A 614 -9.30 -37.56 -37.92
N THR A 615 -10.54 -38.02 -37.88
CA THR A 615 -11.30 -38.26 -36.64
C THR A 615 -11.60 -39.74 -36.50
N LEU A 616 -11.19 -40.35 -35.38
CA LEU A 616 -11.50 -41.74 -35.03
C LEU A 616 -12.49 -41.84 -33.87
N SER A 617 -13.23 -42.95 -33.82
CA SER A 617 -14.01 -43.36 -32.65
C SER A 617 -13.09 -43.79 -31.50
N PRO A 618 -13.59 -43.88 -30.24
CA PRO A 618 -12.82 -44.41 -29.11
C PRO A 618 -12.29 -45.84 -29.31
N ALA A 619 -12.85 -46.58 -30.28
CA ALA A 619 -12.44 -47.93 -30.68
C ALA A 619 -11.44 -47.95 -31.85
N GLY A 620 -10.99 -46.78 -32.33
CA GLY A 620 -10.08 -46.66 -33.46
C GLY A 620 -10.74 -46.98 -34.80
N GLU A 621 -12.01 -46.66 -35.00
CA GLU A 621 -12.67 -46.71 -36.32
C GLU A 621 -12.59 -45.32 -36.97
N VAL A 622 -12.29 -45.22 -38.27
CA VAL A 622 -12.28 -43.92 -38.98
C VAL A 622 -13.72 -43.41 -39.13
N LEU A 623 -14.01 -42.26 -38.50
CA LEU A 623 -15.30 -41.58 -38.59
C LEU A 623 -15.33 -40.54 -39.71
N ASP A 624 -14.26 -39.76 -39.84
CA ASP A 624 -14.04 -38.82 -40.93
C ASP A 624 -12.54 -38.70 -41.29
N ARG A 625 -12.28 -38.36 -42.55
CA ARG A 625 -10.96 -38.06 -43.11
C ARG A 625 -11.12 -36.92 -44.12
N THR A 626 -10.89 -35.70 -43.66
CA THR A 626 -11.11 -34.47 -44.44
C THR A 626 -9.79 -33.84 -44.86
N CYS A 627 -9.65 -33.61 -46.17
CA CYS A 627 -8.52 -32.91 -46.76
C CYS A 627 -8.67 -31.38 -46.58
N VAL A 628 -7.81 -30.76 -45.78
CA VAL A 628 -7.90 -29.35 -45.34
C VAL A 628 -7.24 -28.38 -46.33
N GLY A 629 -6.45 -28.89 -47.29
CA GLY A 629 -5.91 -28.08 -48.38
C GLY A 629 -5.13 -28.92 -49.40
N ALA A 630 -5.37 -28.67 -50.69
CA ALA A 630 -4.50 -29.22 -51.74
C ALA A 630 -3.11 -28.57 -51.62
N ASP A 631 -2.08 -29.41 -51.66
CA ASP A 631 -0.67 -29.06 -51.52
C ASP A 631 -0.40 -28.25 -50.23
N THR A 632 -0.94 -28.72 -49.10
CA THR A 632 -0.65 -28.19 -47.75
C THR A 632 -0.11 -29.26 -46.80
N GLU A 633 0.69 -28.84 -45.84
CA GLU A 633 1.04 -29.60 -44.63
C GLU A 633 0.23 -29.09 -43.43
N THR A 634 -0.08 -29.97 -42.47
CA THR A 634 -0.68 -29.63 -41.17
C THR A 634 0.13 -30.26 -40.04
N TRP A 635 0.54 -29.45 -39.03
CA TRP A 635 1.54 -29.84 -38.02
C TRP A 635 1.12 -29.68 -36.56
N GLN A 636 0.01 -28.99 -36.28
CA GLN A 636 -0.49 -28.80 -34.92
C GLN A 636 -2.02 -28.61 -34.94
N LEU A 637 -2.70 -29.12 -33.91
CA LEU A 637 -4.12 -28.94 -33.66
C LEU A 637 -4.40 -28.60 -32.18
N ALA A 638 -5.57 -28.04 -31.93
CA ALA A 638 -6.15 -27.87 -30.61
C ALA A 638 -7.67 -28.04 -30.70
N ILE A 639 -8.30 -28.46 -29.60
CA ILE A 639 -9.74 -28.66 -29.50
C ILE A 639 -10.32 -27.62 -28.55
N ASP A 640 -11.34 -26.88 -28.97
CA ASP A 640 -12.05 -25.95 -28.09
C ASP A 640 -13.11 -26.64 -27.22
N ALA A 641 -13.62 -25.96 -26.19
CA ALA A 641 -14.63 -26.51 -25.28
C ALA A 641 -16.00 -26.83 -25.94
N SER A 642 -16.19 -26.47 -27.22
CA SER A 642 -17.36 -26.88 -28.02
C SER A 642 -17.06 -28.07 -28.96
N GLY A 643 -15.83 -28.61 -28.92
CA GLY A 643 -15.38 -29.72 -29.78
C GLY A 643 -14.89 -29.29 -31.16
N ASN A 644 -14.79 -27.99 -31.45
CA ASN A 644 -14.26 -27.49 -32.72
C ASN A 644 -12.74 -27.71 -32.78
N THR A 645 -12.21 -27.97 -33.97
CA THR A 645 -10.78 -28.16 -34.20
C THR A 645 -10.15 -26.87 -34.72
N VAL A 646 -9.20 -26.31 -33.99
CA VAL A 646 -8.30 -25.25 -34.47
C VAL A 646 -7.00 -25.90 -34.93
N LEU A 647 -6.49 -25.56 -36.11
CA LEU A 647 -5.28 -26.21 -36.65
C LEU A 647 -4.35 -25.26 -37.41
N GLY A 648 -3.06 -25.61 -37.39
CA GLY A 648 -1.98 -24.98 -38.14
C GLY A 648 -1.74 -25.69 -39.46
N SER A 649 -1.78 -24.92 -40.55
CA SER A 649 -1.66 -25.39 -41.94
C SER A 649 -0.75 -24.47 -42.75
N ALA A 650 -0.04 -24.98 -43.76
CA ALA A 650 0.82 -24.17 -44.64
C ALA A 650 0.97 -24.82 -46.01
N VAL A 651 1.21 -24.02 -47.05
CA VAL A 651 1.68 -24.54 -48.34
C VAL A 651 3.21 -24.67 -48.32
N PRO A 652 3.82 -25.68 -48.96
CA PRO A 652 5.27 -25.81 -49.08
C PRO A 652 5.91 -24.51 -49.59
N HIS A 653 6.90 -24.02 -48.85
CA HIS A 653 7.60 -22.75 -49.09
C HIS A 653 6.74 -21.47 -49.12
N GLY A 654 5.55 -21.45 -48.50
CA GLY A 654 4.66 -20.28 -48.51
C GLY A 654 3.95 -19.98 -47.20
N GLU A 655 2.79 -19.31 -47.31
CA GLU A 655 2.06 -18.73 -46.18
C GLU A 655 1.59 -19.78 -45.16
N ARG A 656 1.82 -19.51 -43.87
CA ARG A 656 1.16 -20.24 -42.78
C ARG A 656 -0.32 -19.80 -42.69
N ARG A 657 -1.16 -20.64 -42.09
CA ARG A 657 -2.59 -20.41 -41.91
C ARG A 657 -3.08 -21.10 -40.63
N VAL A 658 -3.84 -20.37 -39.83
CA VAL A 658 -4.70 -20.96 -38.79
C VAL A 658 -6.11 -21.13 -39.35
N SER A 659 -6.74 -22.26 -39.06
CA SER A 659 -8.13 -22.55 -39.45
C SER A 659 -8.91 -23.07 -38.26
N LYS A 660 -10.17 -22.64 -38.09
CA LYS A 660 -11.12 -23.19 -37.11
C LYS A 660 -12.23 -23.93 -37.86
N LEU A 661 -12.36 -25.22 -37.58
CA LEU A 661 -13.30 -26.14 -38.23
C LEU A 661 -14.26 -26.70 -37.18
N ASP A 662 -15.50 -26.98 -37.55
CA ASP A 662 -16.50 -27.55 -36.65
C ASP A 662 -16.28 -29.05 -36.35
N GLY A 663 -17.15 -29.63 -35.54
CA GLY A 663 -17.12 -31.05 -35.18
C GLY A 663 -17.10 -32.02 -36.38
N ALA A 664 -17.61 -31.58 -37.55
CA ALA A 664 -17.69 -32.32 -38.81
C ALA A 664 -16.72 -31.76 -39.89
N ALA A 665 -15.62 -31.12 -39.45
CA ALA A 665 -14.56 -30.55 -40.27
C ALA A 665 -14.98 -29.45 -41.27
N ALA A 666 -16.18 -28.88 -41.14
CA ALA A 666 -16.59 -27.73 -41.96
C ALA A 666 -15.92 -26.44 -41.45
N SER A 667 -15.37 -25.62 -42.35
CA SER A 667 -14.68 -24.40 -41.94
C SER A 667 -15.64 -23.35 -41.37
N LEU A 668 -15.41 -22.98 -40.11
CA LEU A 668 -16.01 -21.81 -39.47
C LEU A 668 -15.27 -20.55 -39.91
N TRP A 669 -13.93 -20.56 -39.82
CA TRP A 669 -13.06 -19.51 -40.38
C TRP A 669 -11.66 -20.03 -40.74
N SER A 670 -10.93 -19.24 -41.53
CA SER A 670 -9.55 -19.53 -41.96
C SER A 670 -8.79 -18.22 -42.17
N ARG A 671 -7.59 -18.09 -41.60
CA ARG A 671 -6.81 -16.85 -41.59
C ARG A 671 -5.36 -17.12 -42.01
N ARG A 672 -4.91 -16.47 -43.08
CA ARG A 672 -3.53 -16.60 -43.57
C ARG A 672 -2.61 -15.64 -42.82
N ILE A 673 -1.36 -16.06 -42.64
CA ILE A 673 -0.31 -15.30 -41.96
C ILE A 673 0.97 -15.44 -42.78
N ALA A 674 1.46 -14.31 -43.30
CA ALA A 674 2.69 -14.23 -44.09
C ALA A 674 3.87 -13.74 -43.25
N GLN A 675 5.10 -13.93 -43.73
CA GLN A 675 6.37 -13.52 -43.10
C GLN A 675 6.69 -14.13 -41.71
N VAL A 676 5.84 -15.03 -41.19
CA VAL A 676 6.17 -15.87 -40.03
C VAL A 676 7.04 -17.05 -40.43
N GLN A 677 8.01 -17.41 -39.58
CA GLN A 677 8.89 -18.54 -39.75
C GLN A 677 8.27 -19.74 -39.04
N GLU A 678 8.21 -19.70 -37.71
CA GLU A 678 7.48 -20.66 -36.89
C GLU A 678 6.11 -20.12 -36.46
N MET A 679 5.16 -21.04 -36.26
CA MET A 679 3.87 -20.77 -35.63
C MET A 679 3.48 -21.95 -34.72
N ARG A 680 3.06 -21.63 -33.50
CA ARG A 680 2.36 -22.49 -32.56
C ARG A 680 0.99 -21.89 -32.25
N LEU A 681 0.05 -22.75 -31.89
CA LEU A 681 -1.29 -22.36 -31.49
C LEU A 681 -1.70 -23.05 -30.18
N GLY A 682 -2.69 -22.47 -29.51
CA GLY A 682 -3.42 -23.06 -28.40
C GLY A 682 -4.78 -22.36 -28.25
N VAL A 683 -5.67 -22.92 -27.43
CA VAL A 683 -7.05 -22.44 -27.30
C VAL A 683 -7.44 -22.41 -25.82
N ASP A 684 -8.11 -21.34 -25.38
CA ASP A 684 -8.62 -21.22 -24.01
C ASP A 684 -10.04 -21.79 -23.84
N GLY A 685 -10.53 -21.86 -22.60
CA GLY A 685 -11.86 -22.39 -22.29
C GLY A 685 -13.02 -21.54 -22.85
N GLY A 686 -12.76 -20.29 -23.25
CA GLY A 686 -13.69 -19.43 -23.97
C GLY A 686 -13.69 -19.68 -25.49
N GLY A 687 -12.77 -20.50 -26.00
CA GLY A 687 -12.60 -20.78 -27.42
C GLY A 687 -11.80 -19.73 -28.19
N ASN A 688 -11.13 -18.81 -27.49
CA ASN A 688 -10.19 -17.84 -28.06
C ASN A 688 -8.91 -18.58 -28.49
N VAL A 689 -8.30 -18.17 -29.61
CA VAL A 689 -7.08 -18.80 -30.13
C VAL A 689 -5.87 -17.94 -29.82
N VAL A 690 -4.91 -18.47 -29.06
CA VAL A 690 -3.58 -17.86 -28.92
C VAL A 690 -2.70 -18.36 -30.06
N LEU A 691 -2.02 -17.43 -30.73
CA LEU A 691 -0.99 -17.70 -31.73
C LEU A 691 0.31 -17.11 -31.25
N ALA A 692 1.39 -17.89 -31.32
CA ALA A 692 2.72 -17.44 -30.97
C ALA A 692 3.73 -18.01 -31.96
N GLY A 693 4.84 -17.32 -32.18
CA GLY A 693 5.84 -17.78 -33.15
C GLY A 693 6.94 -16.76 -33.37
N SER A 694 7.56 -16.81 -34.54
CA SER A 694 8.66 -15.92 -34.91
C SER A 694 8.49 -15.32 -36.31
N PHE A 695 9.02 -14.12 -36.53
CA PHE A 695 8.89 -13.39 -37.80
C PHE A 695 10.09 -12.49 -38.08
N THR A 696 10.25 -12.09 -39.35
CA THR A 696 11.30 -11.19 -39.82
C THR A 696 10.70 -10.07 -40.68
N GLY A 697 11.23 -8.86 -40.56
CA GLY A 697 10.73 -7.71 -41.31
C GLY A 697 9.39 -7.22 -40.76
N THR A 698 8.29 -7.40 -41.50
CA THR A 698 6.95 -6.92 -41.09
C THR A 698 5.90 -8.03 -41.13
N LEU A 699 5.14 -8.14 -40.02
CA LEU A 699 4.07 -9.11 -39.83
C LEU A 699 2.73 -8.38 -39.67
N GLY A 700 1.85 -8.56 -40.66
CA GLY A 700 0.48 -8.05 -40.62
C GLY A 700 -0.49 -9.10 -40.11
N LEU A 701 -0.98 -8.96 -38.88
CA LEU A 701 -2.01 -9.82 -38.29
C LEU A 701 -3.43 -9.24 -38.45
N GLY A 702 -3.68 -8.41 -39.45
CA GLY A 702 -5.00 -7.85 -39.76
C GLY A 702 -5.56 -6.88 -38.70
N GLY A 703 -4.74 -6.50 -37.72
CA GLY A 703 -4.87 -5.31 -36.89
C GLY A 703 -3.65 -4.43 -37.16
N ASP A 704 -2.86 -4.15 -36.12
CA ASP A 704 -1.56 -3.48 -36.28
C ASP A 704 -0.53 -4.31 -37.07
N THR A 705 0.51 -3.62 -37.53
CA THR A 705 1.65 -4.21 -38.25
C THR A 705 2.85 -4.29 -37.32
N LEU A 706 3.21 -5.50 -36.91
CA LEU A 706 4.41 -5.76 -36.12
C LEU A 706 5.65 -5.65 -37.01
N THR A 707 6.77 -5.16 -36.44
CA THR A 707 8.05 -5.02 -37.14
C THR A 707 9.16 -5.64 -36.28
N SER A 708 10.05 -6.43 -36.87
CA SER A 708 11.16 -7.07 -36.15
C SER A 708 12.31 -6.08 -35.93
N SER A 709 12.99 -6.18 -34.79
CA SER A 709 13.91 -5.17 -34.26
C SER A 709 15.35 -5.32 -34.78
N GLY A 710 15.61 -6.37 -35.54
CA GLY A 710 16.80 -6.51 -36.39
C GLY A 710 16.94 -7.90 -36.98
N GLY A 711 16.74 -8.93 -36.16
CA GLY A 711 16.75 -10.32 -36.59
C GLY A 711 15.34 -10.90 -36.72
N GLU A 712 15.23 -12.16 -36.32
CA GLU A 712 13.97 -12.89 -36.19
C GLU A 712 13.41 -12.69 -34.77
N ASP A 713 12.35 -11.90 -34.65
CA ASP A 713 11.71 -11.54 -33.38
C ASP A 713 10.55 -12.49 -33.06
N MET A 714 10.17 -12.61 -31.78
CA MET A 714 8.98 -13.35 -31.37
C MET A 714 7.73 -12.52 -31.61
N TYR A 715 6.60 -13.17 -31.91
CA TYR A 715 5.27 -12.55 -31.79
C TYR A 715 4.33 -13.38 -30.89
N LEU A 716 3.37 -12.69 -30.30
CA LEU A 716 2.23 -13.28 -29.60
C LEU A 716 0.96 -12.54 -30.03
N ALA A 717 -0.13 -13.27 -30.21
CA ALA A 717 -1.44 -12.70 -30.54
C ALA A 717 -2.57 -13.55 -29.95
N ARG A 718 -3.70 -12.91 -29.64
CA ARG A 718 -4.95 -13.55 -29.22
C ARG A 718 -6.04 -13.19 -30.22
N LEU A 719 -6.75 -14.22 -30.68
CA LEU A 719 -7.92 -14.11 -31.54
C LEU A 719 -9.16 -14.50 -30.75
N ASP A 720 -10.28 -13.81 -30.97
CA ASP A 720 -11.58 -14.22 -30.44
C ASP A 720 -12.08 -15.53 -31.09
N PRO A 721 -13.18 -16.14 -30.62
CA PRO A 721 -13.69 -17.39 -31.17
C PRO A 721 -14.12 -17.31 -32.64
N ASP A 722 -14.41 -16.11 -33.15
CA ASP A 722 -14.79 -15.79 -34.54
C ASP A 722 -13.57 -15.49 -35.45
N GLY A 723 -12.36 -15.41 -34.90
CA GLY A 723 -11.10 -15.25 -35.63
C GLY A 723 -10.65 -13.79 -35.82
N ASN A 724 -11.27 -12.83 -35.14
CA ASN A 724 -10.80 -11.44 -35.10
C ASN A 724 -9.62 -11.34 -34.12
N VAL A 725 -8.60 -10.53 -34.43
CA VAL A 725 -7.49 -10.29 -33.49
C VAL A 725 -7.93 -9.28 -32.45
N VAL A 726 -7.84 -9.67 -31.18
CA VAL A 726 -8.11 -8.82 -30.01
C VAL A 726 -6.83 -8.34 -29.33
N PHE A 727 -5.71 -9.02 -29.56
CA PHE A 727 -4.38 -8.61 -29.10
C PHE A 727 -3.29 -9.08 -30.08
N SER A 728 -2.25 -8.28 -30.32
CA SER A 728 -1.02 -8.73 -30.99
C SER A 728 0.18 -7.85 -30.66
N GLN A 729 1.31 -8.45 -30.29
CA GLN A 729 2.56 -7.76 -29.95
C GLN A 729 3.78 -8.55 -30.44
N GLY A 730 4.86 -7.83 -30.79
CA GLY A 730 6.18 -8.39 -31.10
C GLY A 730 7.17 -8.16 -29.95
N TYR A 731 8.11 -9.08 -29.77
CA TYR A 731 9.12 -9.04 -28.71
C TYR A 731 10.48 -9.47 -29.26
N GLY A 732 11.44 -8.56 -29.24
CA GLY A 732 12.81 -8.84 -29.67
C GLY A 732 13.71 -7.61 -29.65
N ASP A 733 14.91 -7.78 -30.18
CA ASP A 733 15.93 -6.74 -30.30
C ASP A 733 16.79 -6.95 -31.57
N ALA A 734 18.05 -6.54 -31.57
CA ALA A 734 18.96 -6.80 -32.70
C ALA A 734 19.44 -8.27 -32.81
N GLY A 735 19.08 -9.12 -31.84
CA GLY A 735 19.40 -10.54 -31.76
C GLY A 735 18.41 -11.43 -32.53
N ASN A 736 18.06 -12.58 -31.94
CA ASN A 736 16.98 -13.42 -32.43
C ASN A 736 16.19 -13.97 -31.23
N GLN A 737 14.87 -13.95 -31.31
CA GLN A 737 13.94 -14.41 -30.30
C GLN A 737 12.99 -15.43 -30.96
N ARG A 738 13.16 -16.71 -30.65
CA ARG A 738 12.44 -17.81 -31.30
C ARG A 738 11.61 -18.58 -30.28
N LEU A 739 10.28 -18.45 -30.35
CA LEU A 739 9.37 -19.34 -29.64
C LEU A 739 9.38 -20.73 -30.29
N MET A 740 9.60 -21.76 -29.49
CA MET A 740 9.59 -23.15 -29.94
C MET A 740 8.32 -23.89 -29.51
N HIS A 741 7.72 -23.53 -28.37
CA HIS A 741 6.52 -24.17 -27.81
C HIS A 741 5.58 -23.15 -27.17
N LEU A 742 4.27 -23.44 -27.26
CA LEU A 742 3.18 -22.71 -26.64
C LEU A 742 2.24 -23.74 -26.01
N ALA A 743 1.80 -23.51 -24.79
CA ALA A 743 0.63 -24.15 -24.21
C ALA A 743 -0.33 -23.07 -23.67
N VAL A 744 -1.63 -23.35 -23.68
CA VAL A 744 -2.67 -22.41 -23.22
C VAL A 744 -3.53 -23.14 -22.19
N SER A 745 -3.80 -22.49 -21.07
CA SER A 745 -4.67 -23.04 -20.04
C SER A 745 -6.15 -22.70 -20.30
N ALA A 746 -7.06 -23.49 -19.74
CA ALA A 746 -8.49 -23.24 -19.86
C ALA A 746 -8.90 -21.84 -19.34
N GLY A 747 -8.10 -21.22 -18.45
CA GLY A 747 -8.32 -19.86 -17.95
C GLY A 747 -7.79 -18.73 -18.86
N GLY A 748 -7.11 -19.04 -19.96
CA GLY A 748 -6.56 -18.05 -20.89
C GLY A 748 -5.07 -17.73 -20.72
N SER A 749 -4.43 -18.21 -19.64
CA SER A 749 -2.99 -18.07 -19.42
C SER A 749 -2.20 -18.83 -20.49
N ALA A 750 -1.19 -18.19 -21.09
CA ALA A 750 -0.27 -18.83 -22.03
C ALA A 750 1.08 -19.12 -21.37
N VAL A 751 1.63 -20.31 -21.61
CA VAL A 751 3.02 -20.65 -21.31
C VAL A 751 3.83 -20.63 -22.59
N LEU A 752 4.90 -19.84 -22.59
CA LEU A 752 5.79 -19.61 -23.73
C LEU A 752 7.16 -20.24 -23.42
N ALA A 753 7.67 -21.11 -24.30
CA ALA A 753 9.04 -21.60 -24.23
C ALA A 753 9.75 -21.42 -25.56
N GLY A 754 11.03 -21.04 -25.49
CA GLY A 754 11.81 -20.74 -26.67
C GLY A 754 13.25 -20.40 -26.34
N THR A 755 13.93 -19.80 -27.30
CA THR A 755 15.33 -19.36 -27.17
C THR A 755 15.50 -17.91 -27.57
N PHE A 756 16.46 -17.23 -26.98
CA PHE A 756 16.75 -15.83 -27.27
C PHE A 756 18.26 -15.54 -27.24
N ALA A 757 18.69 -14.63 -28.12
CA ALA A 757 20.01 -14.00 -28.11
C ALA A 757 19.83 -12.50 -27.91
N GLY A 758 20.78 -11.83 -27.26
CA GLY A 758 20.61 -10.41 -26.89
C GLY A 758 19.67 -10.28 -25.68
N THR A 759 18.57 -9.56 -25.84
CA THR A 759 17.58 -9.27 -24.80
C THR A 759 16.17 -9.71 -25.20
N ILE A 760 15.29 -9.93 -24.22
CA ILE A 760 13.84 -10.09 -24.46
C ILE A 760 13.07 -9.57 -23.25
N THR A 761 12.03 -8.78 -23.49
CA THR A 761 11.14 -8.23 -22.45
C THR A 761 9.75 -8.82 -22.62
N LEU A 762 9.19 -9.40 -21.55
CA LEU A 762 7.86 -10.01 -21.51
C LEU A 762 7.13 -9.46 -20.28
N GLY A 763 6.05 -8.70 -20.49
CA GLY A 763 5.51 -7.82 -19.46
C GLY A 763 6.61 -6.88 -18.93
N GLU A 764 6.71 -6.71 -17.62
CA GLU A 764 7.80 -5.94 -16.99
C GLU A 764 9.15 -6.69 -16.95
N SER A 765 9.15 -8.01 -17.15
CA SER A 765 10.34 -8.86 -16.97
C SER A 765 11.26 -8.80 -18.19
N THR A 766 12.49 -8.29 -18.02
CA THR A 766 13.52 -8.28 -19.06
C THR A 766 14.62 -9.30 -18.76
N LEU A 767 14.89 -10.20 -19.71
CA LEU A 767 16.02 -11.12 -19.70
C LEU A 767 17.16 -10.63 -20.59
N VAL A 768 18.39 -11.07 -20.27
CA VAL A 768 19.60 -10.80 -21.05
C VAL A 768 20.37 -12.12 -21.20
N ALA A 769 20.62 -12.56 -22.43
CA ALA A 769 21.26 -13.85 -22.70
C ALA A 769 22.67 -13.89 -22.09
N ALA A 770 22.95 -14.91 -21.27
CA ALA A 770 24.24 -15.11 -20.63
C ALA A 770 25.24 -15.83 -21.57
N THR A 771 24.73 -16.48 -22.61
CA THR A 771 25.51 -17.10 -23.69
C THR A 771 25.15 -16.48 -25.06
N ALA A 772 25.60 -17.09 -26.16
CA ALA A 772 25.20 -16.66 -27.49
C ALA A 772 23.70 -16.87 -27.79
N GLN A 773 23.04 -17.80 -27.09
CA GLN A 773 21.61 -18.09 -27.22
C GLN A 773 21.16 -18.91 -26.00
N ASP A 774 20.29 -18.33 -25.15
CA ASP A 774 19.77 -18.99 -23.95
C ASP A 774 18.30 -19.43 -24.14
N THR A 775 17.86 -20.43 -23.39
CA THR A 775 16.45 -20.86 -23.32
C THR A 775 15.68 -19.98 -22.34
N PHE A 776 14.42 -19.65 -22.66
CA PHE A 776 13.49 -19.00 -21.74
C PHE A 776 12.22 -19.84 -21.54
N LEU A 777 11.58 -19.65 -20.39
CA LEU A 777 10.22 -20.13 -20.08
C LEU A 777 9.47 -19.01 -19.36
N ALA A 778 8.29 -18.66 -19.84
CA ALA A 778 7.44 -17.63 -19.26
C ALA A 778 5.99 -18.09 -19.15
N LYS A 779 5.24 -17.57 -18.18
CA LYS A 779 3.78 -17.68 -18.11
C LYS A 779 3.18 -16.27 -18.11
N VAL A 780 2.18 -16.05 -18.97
CA VAL A 780 1.65 -14.72 -19.29
C VAL A 780 0.12 -14.73 -19.38
N GLY A 781 -0.52 -13.64 -18.93
CA GLY A 781 -1.93 -13.33 -19.16
C GLY A 781 -2.13 -12.32 -20.30
N PHE A 782 -3.40 -12.11 -20.67
CA PHE A 782 -3.90 -11.23 -21.73
C PHE A 782 -5.14 -10.45 -21.27
#